data_AF-A0A6J2XVE9-F1
#
_entry.id   AF-A0A6J2XVE9-F1
#
_cell.length_a   1.000
_cell.length_b   1.000
_cell.length_c   1.000
_cell.angle_alpha   90.00
_cell.angle_beta   90.00
_cell.angle_gamma   90.00
#
_symmetry.space_group_name_H-M   'P 1'
#
loop_
_entity.id
_entity.type
_entity.pdbx_description
1 polymer ?
#
loop_
_entity_poly.entity_id
_entity_poly.type
_entity_poly.pdbx_seq_one_letter_code
_entity_poly.pdbx_strand_id
1 'polypeptide(L)'
;MSEPQVEWVQQQHEKKRKKRDYVADPSTSPFSQFFTGIAPSSRVHGQPHYRAAVPGVAFPDPLFKEQWYLNGGAKDGLDMNLSPAWQKGYTGKGIVVSILDDGIQTNHPDLAQNYDPMASTDINGNDDDPMPQDNGDNKHGTRCAGEVAGVAYNQFCGIGVAYNASIGGVRMLDGVVNDAVEAKALGLNPEHIDIYSASWGPEDDGKTVDGPGPLARRAFIYGVTSGRKGKGSIFVWASGNGGRHTDSCNCDGYTNSIFTLSISSATQGGYKPWYLEECSSTLATTYSSGTPGHDKSVATVDMDARLRPDHICTVEHTGTSASAPLAAGICALALEANPTLTWRDMQYLVVLTSRSAPLEKEGGWVTNGVRRKVSHKFGYGLMDAGALVSLAEKWTTVPPQHICKSQEVLEERSIPPTYGTTLDFYMTVDACSNTLNDVRFLEHVQCKISLRFFPRGNLRILLTSPMGTTSTLLFERPRDVVSSNFDDWPFLSVHFWGEKAEGRWHLQIINAGSRHVNQPGILKKWQLIFYGTNVNPVRLRPSSNVRSTPWKAASNTFAFPTQAQPVTPVTDNFFDPSEVFNEFPHVYSFAGSDPELSISSLDGKNTKVRQNNENNIDFDEETKEGCDEQCDDQGCFGKGPSKCIACRYKRMDKTCISACPPRSYTDSQGACQPCHEACETCTGPEQKNCLTCSPGHVRVIDLDICLQQCPEGFYENFADRTCIPCQPNCAECQDRPDQCTSCDHHLLMYQSKCLASCPKNTYETDDYRCAPCHESCETCTGSNSSQCISCPSGRFWQEGRCVKECPAHHYADHHQRECIECPPGCSECNATTCISCLDDWKVNTKGRCQNQNSEKCDVDQYYDSGLCKPCHSTCDSCDGPTEKACLSCASPLILQDTRCVARCDNGFYNERGSQMCEPCLHTCSKCSAKMNCTECKSGLQLQGGECYTSCAMGYYSDKGLCVRCYMSCKTCSGPSQDQCVTCPSSWQLLNGECRPDCPEEYYKTEYGCQKCHYSCRNCPECKIQEDKRKINVEALLLSAQPVSTLQLVNPFNFITGLAIIACLCIIILFIVIFLVLQRNSVQSQQRGYSRVSIKKPKVTCNYNVVSVSDGDSSDSDSSEGHKLIPPKSDRMSDRIAC
;
A
#
# COMPACT_ATOMS: atom_id res chain seq x y z
N MET A 1 -14.83 -23.00 -13.88
CA MET A 1 -13.75 -23.38 -12.95
C MET A 1 -14.22 -24.57 -12.13
N SER A 2 -13.35 -25.53 -11.85
CA SER A 2 -13.74 -26.81 -11.23
C SER A 2 -12.55 -27.47 -10.52
N GLU A 3 -11.98 -26.77 -9.54
CA GLU A 3 -11.00 -27.34 -8.60
C GLU A 3 -11.61 -27.36 -7.19
N PRO A 4 -11.55 -28.50 -6.47
CA PRO A 4 -12.28 -28.69 -5.23
C PRO A 4 -11.56 -28.13 -3.98
N GLN A 5 -10.61 -27.21 -4.14
CA GLN A 5 -9.77 -26.67 -3.05
C GLN A 5 -9.73 -25.13 -3.00
N VAL A 6 -10.51 -24.43 -3.82
CA VAL A 6 -10.58 -22.96 -3.81
C VAL A 6 -11.73 -22.51 -2.91
N GLU A 7 -11.43 -22.26 -1.63
CA GLU A 7 -12.43 -22.00 -0.59
C GLU A 7 -12.99 -20.57 -0.64
N TRP A 8 -12.16 -19.57 -0.96
CA TRP A 8 -12.56 -18.17 -1.17
C TRP A 8 -11.81 -17.53 -2.35
N VAL A 9 -12.40 -16.50 -2.94
CA VAL A 9 -11.76 -15.63 -3.95
C VAL A 9 -12.27 -14.22 -3.72
N GLN A 10 -11.40 -13.29 -3.36
CA GLN A 10 -11.68 -11.86 -3.41
C GLN A 10 -11.10 -11.35 -4.72
N GLN A 11 -11.94 -10.92 -5.66
CA GLN A 11 -11.45 -10.23 -6.86
C GLN A 11 -10.75 -8.92 -6.43
N GLN A 12 -9.81 -8.48 -7.27
CA GLN A 12 -8.81 -7.48 -6.91
C GLN A 12 -8.90 -6.29 -7.87
N HIS A 13 -8.89 -5.08 -7.32
CA HIS A 13 -8.89 -3.84 -8.11
C HIS A 13 -7.47 -3.51 -8.55
N GLU A 14 -7.33 -3.16 -9.85
CA GLU A 14 -6.05 -2.78 -10.43
C GLU A 14 -5.54 -1.48 -9.80
N LYS A 15 -4.50 -1.60 -8.96
CA LYS A 15 -3.80 -0.46 -8.37
C LYS A 15 -2.78 0.06 -9.37
N LYS A 16 -2.86 1.35 -9.69
CA LYS A 16 -1.79 2.01 -10.43
C LYS A 16 -0.58 2.18 -9.52
N ARG A 17 0.46 1.39 -9.77
CA ARG A 17 1.78 1.51 -9.15
C ARG A 17 2.80 1.87 -10.22
N LYS A 18 3.75 2.71 -9.84
CA LYS A 18 4.76 3.26 -10.75
C LYS A 18 6.15 2.92 -10.21
N LYS A 19 6.96 2.23 -11.03
CA LYS A 19 8.40 2.10 -10.76
C LYS A 19 9.00 3.50 -10.70
N ARG A 20 9.84 3.80 -9.72
CA ARG A 20 10.45 5.14 -9.57
C ARG A 20 11.69 5.35 -10.48
N ASP A 21 11.59 4.86 -11.72
CA ASP A 21 12.56 5.09 -12.80
C ASP A 21 12.48 6.52 -13.37
N TYR A 22 13.60 6.99 -13.92
CA TYR A 22 13.63 8.15 -14.81
C TYR A 22 14.09 7.75 -16.21
N VAL A 23 13.14 7.68 -17.15
CA VAL A 23 13.43 7.54 -18.58
C VAL A 23 13.74 8.91 -19.16
N ALA A 24 14.95 9.08 -19.72
CA ALA A 24 15.32 10.28 -20.46
C ALA A 24 14.57 10.32 -21.81
N ASP A 25 14.05 11.50 -22.17
CA ASP A 25 13.42 11.74 -23.47
C ASP A 25 14.49 11.59 -24.59
N PRO A 26 14.31 10.67 -25.57
CA PRO A 26 15.35 10.39 -26.57
C PRO A 26 15.69 11.55 -27.53
N SER A 27 14.96 12.67 -27.50
CA SER A 27 14.98 13.68 -28.56
C SER A 27 16.25 14.55 -28.65
N THR A 28 17.19 14.51 -27.69
CA THR A 28 18.43 15.34 -27.74
C THR A 28 19.71 14.67 -27.23
N SER A 29 20.34 13.78 -28.02
CA SER A 29 21.80 13.51 -27.92
C SER A 29 22.40 12.93 -29.21
N PRO A 30 23.20 13.71 -29.98
CA PRO A 30 23.81 13.24 -31.23
C PRO A 30 25.34 13.01 -31.13
N PHE A 31 25.81 12.26 -30.12
CA PHE A 31 27.24 11.89 -30.00
C PHE A 31 27.46 10.42 -29.60
N SER A 32 27.28 9.51 -30.55
CA SER A 32 27.68 8.09 -30.46
C SER A 32 28.43 7.66 -31.72
N GLN A 33 29.68 8.12 -31.83
CA GLN A 33 30.72 7.67 -32.77
C GLN A 33 32.08 8.31 -32.41
N PHE A 34 33.18 7.81 -32.99
CA PHE A 34 34.58 8.23 -32.77
C PHE A 34 35.24 7.83 -31.43
N PHE A 35 35.30 6.52 -31.14
CA PHE A 35 36.36 5.96 -30.31
C PHE A 35 37.07 4.76 -30.97
N THR A 36 37.98 5.06 -31.90
CA THR A 36 38.95 4.08 -32.44
C THR A 36 40.33 4.70 -32.63
N GLY A 37 41.27 4.34 -31.76
CA GLY A 37 42.70 4.28 -32.09
C GLY A 37 43.63 5.39 -31.57
N ILE A 38 44.87 4.94 -31.33
CA ILE A 38 46.13 5.70 -31.25
C ILE A 38 46.43 6.50 -29.96
N ALA A 39 47.47 6.03 -29.28
CA ALA A 39 48.37 6.80 -28.40
C ALA A 39 49.83 6.54 -28.88
N PRO A 40 50.90 7.14 -28.32
CA PRO A 40 50.98 8.22 -27.32
C PRO A 40 51.94 9.39 -27.70
N SER A 41 51.98 10.48 -26.92
CA SER A 41 53.25 11.24 -26.65
C SER A 41 53.13 12.34 -25.56
N SER A 42 53.61 12.02 -24.35
CA SER A 42 54.49 12.81 -23.46
C SER A 42 54.45 14.36 -23.35
N ARG A 43 54.49 14.80 -22.06
CA ARG A 43 54.96 16.08 -21.45
C ARG A 43 53.90 17.13 -21.05
N VAL A 44 54.01 17.86 -19.93
CA VAL A 44 54.52 17.60 -18.55
C VAL A 44 54.19 18.81 -17.65
N HIS A 45 53.98 18.58 -16.34
CA HIS A 45 53.66 19.56 -15.27
C HIS A 45 52.27 20.25 -15.35
N GLY A 46 51.62 20.58 -14.23
CA GLY A 46 52.01 20.44 -12.81
C GLY A 46 50.87 19.99 -11.89
N GLN A 47 51.21 19.30 -10.80
CA GLN A 47 50.26 18.83 -9.78
C GLN A 47 50.00 19.88 -8.70
N PRO A 48 48.81 19.85 -8.09
CA PRO A 48 48.71 19.75 -6.63
C PRO A 48 48.49 18.30 -6.18
N HIS A 49 48.90 17.97 -4.95
CA HIS A 49 48.84 16.59 -4.45
C HIS A 49 47.40 16.10 -4.24
N TYR A 50 47.01 15.08 -5.00
CA TYR A 50 46.02 14.11 -4.51
C TYR A 50 46.58 13.45 -3.25
N ARG A 51 45.87 13.51 -2.13
CA ARG A 51 46.07 12.51 -1.06
C ARG A 51 45.58 11.18 -1.61
N ALA A 52 46.44 10.17 -1.58
CA ALA A 52 46.09 8.83 -2.04
C ALA A 52 44.94 8.24 -1.18
N ALA A 53 44.17 7.32 -1.78
CA ALA A 53 43.16 6.56 -1.07
C ALA A 53 43.77 5.82 0.13
N VAL A 54 42.95 5.59 1.17
CA VAL A 54 43.37 4.87 2.37
C VAL A 54 43.74 3.42 1.99
N PRO A 55 44.96 2.94 2.30
CA PRO A 55 45.35 1.57 1.97
C PRO A 55 44.57 0.58 2.86
N GLY A 56 43.85 -0.36 2.24
CA GLY A 56 43.15 -1.42 2.98
C GLY A 56 42.39 -2.39 2.09
N VAL A 57 41.53 -1.88 1.20
CA VAL A 57 40.71 -2.71 0.30
C VAL A 57 40.75 -2.10 -1.10
N ALA A 58 41.13 -2.91 -2.10
CA ALA A 58 41.18 -2.51 -3.50
C ALA A 58 40.45 -3.56 -4.34
N PHE A 59 39.23 -3.24 -4.73
CA PHE A 59 38.41 -4.07 -5.61
C PHE A 59 38.92 -3.96 -7.05
N PRO A 60 39.10 -5.07 -7.79
CA PRO A 60 39.57 -5.06 -9.18
C PRO A 60 38.46 -4.70 -10.18
N ASP A 61 37.23 -4.54 -9.70
CA ASP A 61 36.01 -4.59 -10.50
C ASP A 61 35.79 -3.27 -11.30
N PRO A 62 35.52 -3.31 -12.62
CA PRO A 62 35.83 -2.19 -13.53
C PRO A 62 35.12 -0.86 -13.25
N LEU A 63 33.92 -0.89 -12.66
CA LEU A 63 33.12 0.28 -12.28
C LEU A 63 33.25 0.66 -10.81
N PHE A 64 34.00 -0.06 -9.96
CA PHE A 64 34.19 0.35 -8.57
C PHE A 64 34.78 1.77 -8.45
N LYS A 65 35.60 2.18 -9.43
CA LYS A 65 36.11 3.56 -9.59
C LYS A 65 35.01 4.61 -9.88
N GLU A 66 33.92 4.19 -10.53
CA GLU A 66 32.77 5.03 -10.88
C GLU A 66 31.71 5.05 -9.78
N GLN A 67 31.70 4.05 -8.89
CA GLN A 67 30.85 3.96 -7.69
C GLN A 67 31.29 4.96 -6.59
N TRP A 68 31.23 6.25 -6.94
CA TRP A 68 31.73 7.40 -6.19
C TRP A 68 31.15 7.52 -4.76
N TYR A 69 29.97 6.96 -4.54
CA TYR A 69 29.24 6.93 -3.27
C TYR A 69 29.76 5.86 -2.28
N LEU A 70 30.65 4.97 -2.73
CA LEU A 70 31.27 3.90 -1.93
C LEU A 70 32.76 4.15 -1.57
N ASN A 71 33.42 5.08 -2.28
CA ASN A 71 34.88 5.11 -2.40
C ASN A 71 35.55 6.49 -2.15
N GLY A 72 34.83 7.42 -1.49
CA GLY A 72 35.25 8.81 -1.28
C GLY A 72 35.12 9.74 -2.50
N GLY A 73 34.39 9.34 -3.54
CA GLY A 73 34.27 10.05 -4.83
C GLY A 73 33.22 11.17 -4.89
N ALA A 74 32.52 11.50 -3.80
CA ALA A 74 31.67 12.70 -3.78
C ALA A 74 32.51 13.99 -3.78
N LYS A 75 31.87 15.13 -4.06
CA LYS A 75 32.54 16.39 -4.45
C LYS A 75 33.52 16.97 -3.42
N ASP A 76 33.38 16.61 -2.14
CA ASP A 76 34.24 17.03 -1.02
C ASP A 76 35.17 15.91 -0.51
N GLY A 77 35.28 14.77 -1.20
CA GLY A 77 36.00 13.59 -0.72
C GLY A 77 35.21 12.74 0.28
N LEU A 78 33.88 12.73 0.15
CA LEU A 78 32.94 12.06 1.06
C LEU A 78 32.27 10.85 0.39
N ASP A 79 31.70 9.97 1.20
CA ASP A 79 30.94 8.77 0.81
C ASP A 79 30.00 8.34 1.95
N MET A 80 29.33 7.18 1.83
CA MET A 80 28.50 6.57 2.89
C MET A 80 29.33 5.81 3.95
N ASN A 81 30.66 6.00 3.98
CA ASN A 81 31.61 5.45 4.94
C ASN A 81 31.53 3.92 5.08
N LEU A 82 31.56 3.19 3.95
CA LEU A 82 31.50 1.72 3.94
C LEU A 82 32.84 1.06 4.32
N SER A 83 33.95 1.70 3.98
CA SER A 83 35.29 1.13 4.18
C SER A 83 35.57 0.62 5.61
N PRO A 84 35.18 1.32 6.70
CA PRO A 84 35.35 0.78 8.06
C PRO A 84 34.49 -0.44 8.39
N ALA A 85 33.34 -0.63 7.73
CA ALA A 85 32.50 -1.83 7.90
C ALA A 85 33.15 -3.04 7.19
N TRP A 86 33.56 -2.87 5.93
CA TRP A 86 34.29 -3.90 5.18
C TRP A 86 35.63 -4.27 5.83
N GLN A 87 36.37 -3.28 6.37
CA GLN A 87 37.63 -3.53 7.10
C GLN A 87 37.45 -4.32 8.41
N LYS A 88 36.24 -4.30 8.99
CA LYS A 88 35.86 -5.16 10.13
C LYS A 88 35.44 -6.57 9.71
N GLY A 89 35.31 -6.83 8.41
CA GLY A 89 34.88 -8.11 7.83
C GLY A 89 33.38 -8.23 7.54
N TYR A 90 32.58 -7.22 7.86
CA TYR A 90 31.15 -7.20 7.55
C TYR A 90 30.94 -6.90 6.07
N THR A 91 30.19 -7.78 5.39
CA THR A 91 30.03 -7.82 3.93
C THR A 91 28.61 -8.21 3.49
N GLY A 92 27.67 -8.36 4.43
CA GLY A 92 26.30 -8.82 4.22
C GLY A 92 26.11 -10.32 4.46
N LYS A 93 27.15 -11.02 4.90
CA LYS A 93 27.22 -12.48 4.79
C LYS A 93 26.16 -13.19 5.63
N GLY A 94 25.34 -13.99 4.95
CA GLY A 94 24.28 -14.77 5.59
C GLY A 94 23.04 -13.96 5.97
N ILE A 95 22.93 -12.72 5.47
CA ILE A 95 21.70 -11.93 5.48
C ILE A 95 21.03 -12.06 4.11
N VAL A 96 19.70 -12.15 4.10
CA VAL A 96 18.90 -12.33 2.88
C VAL A 96 18.12 -11.05 2.56
N VAL A 97 18.33 -10.51 1.36
CA VAL A 97 17.63 -9.32 0.85
C VAL A 97 16.78 -9.71 -0.37
N SER A 98 15.60 -9.11 -0.51
CA SER A 98 14.74 -9.27 -1.68
C SER A 98 14.31 -7.93 -2.27
N ILE A 99 14.36 -7.81 -3.59
CA ILE A 99 13.94 -6.63 -4.35
C ILE A 99 12.50 -6.83 -4.82
N LEU A 100 11.55 -6.05 -4.29
CA LEU A 100 10.14 -6.13 -4.67
C LEU A 100 9.86 -5.19 -5.85
N ASP A 101 9.95 -5.68 -7.10
CA ASP A 101 9.97 -4.81 -8.27
C ASP A 101 9.56 -5.51 -9.60
N ASP A 102 10.26 -5.26 -10.72
CA ASP A 102 9.99 -5.80 -12.06
C ASP A 102 10.72 -7.12 -12.39
N GLY A 103 11.50 -7.64 -11.46
CA GLY A 103 12.25 -8.90 -11.57
C GLY A 103 13.76 -8.73 -11.32
N ILE A 104 14.49 -9.84 -11.34
CA ILE A 104 15.94 -9.89 -11.15
C ILE A 104 16.56 -10.83 -12.19
N GLN A 105 17.57 -10.37 -12.93
CA GLN A 105 18.29 -11.21 -13.89
C GLN A 105 19.13 -12.26 -13.15
N THR A 106 18.52 -13.42 -12.88
CA THR A 106 19.07 -14.52 -12.07
C THR A 106 20.41 -15.06 -12.61
N ASN A 107 20.61 -14.98 -13.93
CA ASN A 107 21.81 -15.44 -14.63
C ASN A 107 22.89 -14.36 -14.85
N HIS A 108 22.71 -13.15 -14.31
CA HIS A 108 23.67 -12.06 -14.47
C HIS A 108 25.02 -12.42 -13.81
N PRO A 109 26.19 -12.27 -14.47
CA PRO A 109 27.47 -12.74 -13.95
C PRO A 109 27.87 -12.08 -12.61
N ASP A 110 27.38 -10.87 -12.36
CA ASP A 110 27.60 -10.11 -11.13
C ASP A 110 26.52 -10.32 -10.05
N LEU A 111 25.52 -11.19 -10.28
CA LEU A 111 24.47 -11.54 -9.30
C LEU A 111 24.39 -13.06 -9.04
N ALA A 112 24.64 -13.90 -10.03
CA ALA A 112 24.33 -15.34 -10.02
C ALA A 112 25.02 -16.16 -8.91
N GLN A 113 26.10 -15.66 -8.31
CA GLN A 113 26.73 -16.29 -7.13
C GLN A 113 25.93 -16.03 -5.84
N ASN A 114 25.33 -14.84 -5.73
CA ASN A 114 24.59 -14.36 -4.56
C ASN A 114 23.08 -14.59 -4.70
N TYR A 115 22.60 -14.95 -5.90
CA TYR A 115 21.18 -15.17 -6.18
C TYR A 115 20.56 -16.24 -5.28
N ASP A 116 19.41 -15.92 -4.69
CA ASP A 116 18.66 -16.81 -3.79
C ASP A 116 17.21 -17.03 -4.29
N PRO A 117 16.85 -18.27 -4.70
CA PRO A 117 15.50 -18.58 -5.13
C PRO A 117 14.49 -18.60 -3.96
N MET A 118 14.91 -18.82 -2.72
CA MET A 118 14.01 -18.72 -1.56
C MET A 118 13.69 -17.27 -1.17
N ALA A 119 14.43 -16.31 -1.71
CA ALA A 119 14.15 -14.87 -1.61
C ALA A 119 13.40 -14.32 -2.83
N SER A 120 12.90 -15.20 -3.72
CA SER A 120 12.39 -14.85 -5.06
C SER A 120 11.06 -15.54 -5.38
N THR A 121 10.28 -14.95 -6.31
CA THR A 121 9.09 -15.55 -6.95
C THR A 121 8.61 -14.64 -8.09
N ASP A 122 7.80 -15.14 -9.01
CA ASP A 122 7.10 -14.33 -10.00
C ASP A 122 5.59 -14.31 -9.74
N ILE A 123 5.09 -13.15 -9.34
CA ILE A 123 3.66 -12.93 -9.07
C ILE A 123 2.91 -12.54 -10.35
N ASN A 124 3.59 -11.98 -11.36
CA ASN A 124 2.98 -11.61 -12.63
C ASN A 124 2.89 -12.80 -13.60
N GLY A 125 3.90 -13.67 -13.63
CA GLY A 125 3.89 -14.96 -14.33
C GLY A 125 3.15 -16.08 -13.58
N ASN A 126 3.10 -15.98 -12.24
CA ASN A 126 2.60 -17.02 -11.33
C ASN A 126 3.44 -18.31 -11.38
N ASP A 127 4.75 -18.14 -11.20
CA ASP A 127 5.74 -19.20 -11.00
C ASP A 127 6.87 -18.70 -10.07
N ASP A 128 8.04 -19.35 -10.07
CA ASP A 128 9.14 -19.08 -9.13
C ASP A 128 10.40 -18.49 -9.81
N ASP A 129 10.39 -18.20 -11.12
CA ASP A 129 11.52 -17.59 -11.83
C ASP A 129 11.31 -16.08 -12.04
N PRO A 130 11.94 -15.20 -11.24
CA PRO A 130 11.73 -13.75 -11.29
C PRO A 130 12.43 -13.06 -12.49
N MET A 131 12.82 -13.82 -13.52
CA MET A 131 13.56 -13.33 -14.67
C MET A 131 12.77 -12.24 -15.43
N PRO A 132 13.32 -11.02 -15.62
CA PRO A 132 12.63 -9.94 -16.32
C PRO A 132 12.34 -10.25 -17.80
N GLN A 133 11.27 -9.70 -18.35
CA GLN A 133 11.01 -9.75 -19.79
C GLN A 133 11.96 -8.81 -20.56
N ASP A 134 12.57 -9.31 -21.64
CA ASP A 134 13.43 -8.52 -22.55
C ASP A 134 12.61 -7.61 -23.47
N ASN A 135 11.97 -6.59 -22.88
CA ASN A 135 11.18 -5.56 -23.56
C ASN A 135 11.83 -4.15 -23.51
N GLY A 136 12.92 -3.99 -22.76
CA GLY A 136 13.63 -2.73 -22.53
C GLY A 136 13.16 -1.93 -21.30
N ASP A 137 12.00 -2.23 -20.74
CA ASP A 137 11.40 -1.53 -19.59
C ASP A 137 11.58 -2.28 -18.26
N ASN A 138 11.88 -3.58 -18.30
CA ASN A 138 12.05 -4.42 -17.11
C ASN A 138 13.53 -4.64 -16.75
N LYS A 139 14.16 -3.60 -16.20
CA LYS A 139 15.58 -3.60 -15.79
C LYS A 139 15.83 -3.05 -14.39
N HIS A 140 14.77 -2.59 -13.72
CA HIS A 140 14.86 -1.78 -12.51
C HIS A 140 15.26 -2.62 -11.29
N GLY A 141 14.55 -3.71 -11.02
CA GLY A 141 14.88 -4.63 -9.94
C GLY A 141 16.25 -5.28 -10.08
N THR A 142 16.70 -5.50 -11.33
CA THR A 142 18.06 -5.97 -11.63
C THR A 142 19.13 -4.94 -11.25
N ARG A 143 18.97 -3.67 -11.65
CA ARG A 143 19.87 -2.57 -11.25
C ARG A 143 19.95 -2.42 -9.73
N CYS A 144 18.80 -2.43 -9.05
CA CYS A 144 18.70 -2.36 -7.60
C CYS A 144 19.37 -3.55 -6.89
N ALA A 145 19.25 -4.77 -7.43
CA ALA A 145 19.90 -5.96 -6.87
C ALA A 145 21.44 -5.84 -6.86
N GLY A 146 22.03 -5.27 -7.90
CA GLY A 146 23.49 -5.04 -7.98
C GLY A 146 24.00 -4.03 -6.95
N GLU A 147 23.21 -3.01 -6.60
CA GLU A 147 23.56 -2.04 -5.56
C GLU A 147 23.62 -2.68 -4.16
N VAL A 148 22.73 -3.64 -3.89
CA VAL A 148 22.78 -4.43 -2.65
C VAL A 148 23.96 -5.39 -2.69
N ALA A 149 24.02 -6.27 -3.70
CA ALA A 149 24.76 -7.53 -3.63
C ALA A 149 25.54 -7.90 -4.91
N GLY A 150 25.93 -6.93 -5.74
CA GLY A 150 26.90 -7.14 -6.82
C GLY A 150 28.18 -7.81 -6.30
N VAL A 151 28.67 -8.83 -6.99
CA VAL A 151 29.68 -9.79 -6.49
C VAL A 151 31.10 -9.22 -6.61
N ALA A 152 31.67 -8.81 -5.49
CA ALA A 152 33.03 -8.27 -5.47
C ALA A 152 34.11 -9.26 -5.91
N TYR A 153 35.19 -8.73 -6.49
CA TYR A 153 36.39 -9.44 -6.97
C TYR A 153 36.20 -10.38 -8.17
N ASN A 154 35.08 -10.29 -8.90
CA ASN A 154 34.79 -11.10 -10.09
C ASN A 154 35.27 -10.49 -11.42
N GLN A 155 35.67 -9.20 -11.43
CA GLN A 155 36.03 -8.39 -12.60
C GLN A 155 34.87 -8.07 -13.58
N PHE A 156 33.62 -8.25 -13.16
CA PHE A 156 32.42 -7.72 -13.81
C PHE A 156 31.99 -6.40 -13.15
N CYS A 157 31.06 -5.70 -13.81
CA CYS A 157 30.46 -4.41 -13.42
C CYS A 157 31.14 -3.66 -12.25
N GLY A 158 30.60 -3.74 -11.03
CA GLY A 158 31.08 -3.02 -9.85
C GLY A 158 31.02 -3.92 -8.61
N ILE A 159 30.66 -3.37 -7.45
CA ILE A 159 30.34 -4.16 -6.25
C ILE A 159 29.03 -3.69 -5.61
N GLY A 160 28.34 -4.59 -4.92
CA GLY A 160 27.26 -4.24 -4.00
C GLY A 160 27.79 -3.71 -2.67
N VAL A 161 26.96 -2.93 -1.97
CA VAL A 161 27.23 -2.48 -0.59
C VAL A 161 27.48 -3.67 0.35
N ALA A 162 26.70 -4.73 0.15
CA ALA A 162 26.67 -5.99 0.89
C ALA A 162 26.96 -7.16 -0.06
N TYR A 163 28.12 -7.14 -0.73
CA TYR A 163 28.55 -8.07 -1.79
C TYR A 163 28.66 -9.56 -1.43
N ASN A 164 28.39 -9.97 -0.18
CA ASN A 164 28.26 -11.37 0.25
C ASN A 164 26.85 -11.70 0.82
N ALA A 165 25.88 -10.79 0.72
CA ALA A 165 24.49 -11.06 1.06
C ALA A 165 23.82 -11.95 -0.01
N SER A 166 22.83 -12.73 0.42
CA SER A 166 21.93 -13.43 -0.51
C SER A 166 20.92 -12.44 -1.08
N ILE A 167 20.70 -12.47 -2.40
CA ILE A 167 19.84 -11.51 -3.11
C ILE A 167 18.78 -12.24 -3.93
N GLY A 168 17.52 -11.93 -3.65
CA GLY A 168 16.37 -12.37 -4.45
C GLY A 168 15.62 -11.21 -5.08
N GLY A 169 14.61 -11.54 -5.87
CA GLY A 169 13.72 -10.57 -6.49
C GLY A 169 12.32 -11.11 -6.66
N VAL A 170 11.33 -10.25 -6.47
CA VAL A 170 9.92 -10.55 -6.69
C VAL A 170 9.44 -9.76 -7.89
N ARG A 171 9.14 -10.46 -8.98
CA ARG A 171 8.52 -9.87 -10.18
C ARG A 171 7.04 -9.64 -9.86
N MET A 172 6.69 -8.38 -9.59
CA MET A 172 5.34 -7.96 -9.22
C MET A 172 4.86 -6.66 -9.91
N LEU A 173 5.77 -5.81 -10.41
CA LEU A 173 5.44 -4.58 -11.14
C LEU A 173 5.29 -4.76 -12.68
N ASP A 174 5.56 -5.95 -13.20
CA ASP A 174 5.53 -6.25 -14.65
C ASP A 174 4.21 -6.94 -15.04
N GLY A 175 3.11 -6.31 -14.65
CA GLY A 175 1.75 -6.82 -14.81
C GLY A 175 0.72 -6.01 -14.01
N VAL A 176 -0.47 -6.59 -13.80
CA VAL A 176 -1.54 -5.97 -13.01
C VAL A 176 -1.19 -6.02 -11.52
N VAL A 177 -0.84 -4.88 -10.94
CA VAL A 177 -0.65 -4.74 -9.49
C VAL A 177 -2.00 -4.54 -8.79
N ASN A 178 -2.16 -5.12 -7.61
CA ASN A 178 -3.35 -5.00 -6.77
C ASN A 178 -3.01 -5.36 -5.30
N ASP A 179 -3.99 -5.24 -4.39
CA ASP A 179 -3.74 -5.37 -2.94
C ASP A 179 -3.26 -6.78 -2.53
N ALA A 180 -3.74 -7.84 -3.19
CA ALA A 180 -3.25 -9.20 -2.97
C ALA A 180 -1.85 -9.45 -3.58
N VAL A 181 -1.53 -8.83 -4.71
CA VAL A 181 -0.18 -8.89 -5.32
C VAL A 181 0.84 -8.18 -4.42
N GLU A 182 0.50 -7.00 -3.91
CA GLU A 182 1.30 -6.26 -2.92
C GLU A 182 1.46 -7.08 -1.61
N ALA A 183 0.38 -7.67 -1.10
CA ALA A 183 0.43 -8.51 0.10
C ALA A 183 1.25 -9.79 -0.07
N LYS A 184 1.16 -10.47 -1.22
CA LYS A 184 1.97 -11.66 -1.53
C LYS A 184 3.46 -11.29 -1.66
N ALA A 185 3.79 -10.13 -2.23
CA ALA A 185 5.16 -9.63 -2.30
C ALA A 185 5.74 -9.28 -0.91
N LEU A 186 5.00 -8.50 -0.12
CA LEU A 186 5.37 -8.11 1.25
C LEU A 186 5.42 -9.29 2.23
N GLY A 187 4.67 -10.36 1.96
CA GLY A 187 4.55 -11.56 2.78
C GLY A 187 5.35 -12.77 2.28
N LEU A 188 6.24 -12.61 1.29
CA LEU A 188 7.05 -13.73 0.77
C LEU A 188 8.08 -14.19 1.81
N ASN A 189 8.01 -15.46 2.21
CA ASN A 189 9.03 -16.16 3.01
C ASN A 189 9.66 -15.37 4.17
N PRO A 190 8.87 -14.73 5.08
CA PRO A 190 9.38 -13.79 6.08
C PRO A 190 10.22 -14.41 7.21
N GLU A 191 10.33 -15.74 7.28
CA GLU A 191 11.28 -16.43 8.17
C GLU A 191 12.66 -16.66 7.54
N HIS A 192 12.80 -16.36 6.25
CA HIS A 192 14.01 -16.49 5.43
C HIS A 192 14.55 -15.12 5.00
N ILE A 193 13.68 -14.24 4.48
CA ILE A 193 14.07 -12.90 4.01
C ILE A 193 14.20 -11.94 5.21
N ASP A 194 15.39 -11.33 5.39
CA ASP A 194 15.63 -10.31 6.42
C ASP A 194 15.13 -8.93 5.99
N ILE A 195 15.44 -8.53 4.75
CA ILE A 195 15.24 -7.16 4.26
C ILE A 195 14.49 -7.20 2.92
N TYR A 196 13.47 -6.35 2.81
CA TYR A 196 12.72 -6.11 1.58
C TYR A 196 13.04 -4.70 1.12
N SER A 197 13.51 -4.53 -0.11
CA SER A 197 13.73 -3.22 -0.73
C SER A 197 12.65 -2.97 -1.78
N ALA A 198 11.97 -1.83 -1.70
CA ALA A 198 10.88 -1.47 -2.60
C ALA A 198 11.00 -0.01 -3.08
N SER A 199 10.83 0.17 -4.39
CA SER A 199 11.05 1.44 -5.09
C SER A 199 9.82 1.85 -5.94
N TRP A 200 8.64 1.61 -5.36
CA TRP A 200 7.33 1.87 -5.96
C TRP A 200 6.34 2.45 -4.93
N GLY A 201 5.25 3.02 -5.43
CA GLY A 201 4.19 3.60 -4.62
C GLY A 201 3.00 4.03 -5.50
N PRO A 202 2.17 4.96 -5.03
CA PRO A 202 1.18 5.67 -5.84
C PRO A 202 1.80 6.42 -7.03
N GLU A 203 0.99 7.15 -7.81
CA GLU A 203 1.55 7.99 -8.87
C GLU A 203 2.12 9.30 -8.29
N ASP A 204 3.46 9.43 -8.29
CA ASP A 204 4.26 10.61 -7.89
C ASP A 204 3.97 11.87 -8.76
N ASP A 205 2.76 12.44 -8.68
CA ASP A 205 2.21 13.36 -9.67
C ASP A 205 1.81 14.75 -9.14
N GLY A 206 1.91 14.98 -7.83
CA GLY A 206 1.54 16.21 -7.13
C GLY A 206 0.05 16.31 -6.78
N LYS A 207 -0.74 15.25 -6.94
CA LYS A 207 -2.20 15.24 -6.67
C LYS A 207 -2.73 13.96 -6.00
N THR A 208 -2.08 12.81 -6.20
CA THR A 208 -2.57 11.52 -5.67
C THR A 208 -2.43 11.45 -4.14
N VAL A 209 -3.32 10.72 -3.46
CA VAL A 209 -3.23 10.33 -2.04
C VAL A 209 -3.75 8.90 -1.96
N ASP A 210 -2.89 7.93 -1.67
CA ASP A 210 -3.19 6.49 -1.72
C ASP A 210 -2.13 5.71 -0.92
N GLY A 211 -2.41 4.46 -0.54
CA GLY A 211 -1.57 3.68 0.37
C GLY A 211 -1.76 2.15 0.26
N PRO A 212 -1.20 1.39 1.22
CA PRO A 212 -1.48 -0.04 1.35
C PRO A 212 -2.95 -0.26 1.70
N GLY A 213 -3.61 -1.18 0.99
CA GLY A 213 -4.97 -1.59 1.32
C GLY A 213 -4.97 -2.63 2.44
N PRO A 214 -6.14 -3.21 2.78
CA PRO A 214 -6.28 -4.10 3.94
C PRO A 214 -5.33 -5.31 3.93
N LEU A 215 -5.06 -5.93 2.77
CA LEU A 215 -4.17 -7.07 2.65
C LEU A 215 -2.70 -6.64 2.74
N ALA A 216 -2.29 -5.61 2.01
CA ALA A 216 -0.92 -5.09 2.05
C ALA A 216 -0.54 -4.57 3.45
N ARG A 217 -1.48 -3.90 4.14
CA ARG A 217 -1.31 -3.44 5.53
C ARG A 217 -1.20 -4.60 6.52
N ARG A 218 -1.98 -5.67 6.33
CA ARG A 218 -1.83 -6.91 7.12
C ARG A 218 -0.49 -7.59 6.85
N ALA A 219 0.01 -7.58 5.62
CA ALA A 219 1.33 -8.12 5.28
C ALA A 219 2.47 -7.33 5.96
N PHE A 220 2.42 -5.99 5.97
CA PHE A 220 3.34 -5.16 6.76
C PHE A 220 3.30 -5.52 8.25
N ILE A 221 2.10 -5.56 8.86
CA ILE A 221 1.94 -5.91 10.29
C ILE A 221 2.50 -7.30 10.58
N TYR A 222 2.19 -8.31 9.77
CA TYR A 222 2.69 -9.67 9.92
C TYR A 222 4.22 -9.74 9.75
N GLY A 223 4.77 -9.03 8.76
CA GLY A 223 6.20 -8.91 8.53
C GLY A 223 6.94 -8.34 9.74
N VAL A 224 6.48 -7.23 10.32
CA VAL A 224 7.17 -6.60 11.47
C VAL A 224 6.92 -7.29 12.83
N THR A 225 5.91 -8.16 12.94
CA THR A 225 5.56 -8.87 14.19
C THR A 225 6.07 -10.30 14.23
N SER A 226 5.94 -11.04 13.14
CA SER A 226 6.28 -12.47 13.07
C SER A 226 7.59 -12.71 12.34
N GLY A 227 7.87 -11.93 11.29
CA GLY A 227 9.04 -12.11 10.43
C GLY A 227 10.37 -12.14 11.19
N ARG A 228 11.34 -12.86 10.61
CA ARG A 228 12.68 -13.09 11.14
C ARG A 228 12.67 -13.67 12.56
N LYS A 229 11.73 -14.58 12.83
CA LYS A 229 11.52 -15.27 14.12
C LYS A 229 11.19 -14.26 15.23
N GLY A 230 10.19 -13.40 14.98
CA GLY A 230 9.67 -12.41 15.92
C GLY A 230 10.47 -11.11 16.05
N LYS A 231 11.50 -10.89 15.21
CA LYS A 231 12.28 -9.63 15.23
C LYS A 231 11.68 -8.53 14.35
N GLY A 232 10.83 -8.94 13.42
CA GLY A 232 10.26 -8.11 12.37
C GLY A 232 11.17 -7.93 11.17
N SER A 233 10.62 -8.22 10.00
CA SER A 233 11.15 -7.89 8.67
C SER A 233 11.47 -6.41 8.55
N ILE A 234 12.54 -6.07 7.84
CA ILE A 234 12.94 -4.68 7.59
C ILE A 234 12.54 -4.28 6.17
N PHE A 235 11.51 -3.45 6.06
CA PHE A 235 11.05 -2.88 4.79
C PHE A 235 11.76 -1.55 4.54
N VAL A 236 12.59 -1.46 3.52
CA VAL A 236 13.29 -0.23 3.10
C VAL A 236 12.60 0.33 1.85
N TRP A 237 12.22 1.61 1.90
CA TRP A 237 11.33 2.21 0.91
C TRP A 237 11.91 3.50 0.33
N ALA A 238 11.85 3.66 -1.00
CA ALA A 238 12.20 4.91 -1.67
C ALA A 238 11.16 5.99 -1.38
N SER A 239 11.59 7.22 -1.04
CA SER A 239 10.67 8.26 -0.57
C SER A 239 9.76 8.87 -1.64
N GLY A 240 10.17 8.95 -2.92
CA GLY A 240 9.36 9.53 -4.00
C GLY A 240 10.13 10.38 -5.01
N ASN A 241 9.67 10.38 -6.26
CA ASN A 241 10.26 11.13 -7.40
C ASN A 241 9.39 12.34 -7.85
N GLY A 242 8.31 12.65 -7.14
CA GLY A 242 7.34 13.71 -7.44
C GLY A 242 7.84 15.15 -7.19
N GLY A 243 9.11 15.37 -6.87
CA GLY A 243 9.67 16.70 -6.59
C GLY A 243 9.49 17.72 -7.72
N ARG A 244 9.58 17.29 -8.99
CA ARG A 244 9.27 18.14 -10.18
C ARG A 244 7.79 18.51 -10.28
N HIS A 245 6.94 17.81 -9.55
CA HIS A 245 5.48 17.97 -9.54
C HIS A 245 4.98 18.59 -8.23
N THR A 246 5.92 19.02 -7.36
CA THR A 246 5.66 19.55 -6.03
C THR A 246 4.75 18.64 -5.21
N ASP A 247 5.09 17.36 -5.22
CA ASP A 247 4.48 16.35 -4.36
C ASP A 247 5.13 16.30 -2.97
N SER A 248 4.46 15.63 -2.03
CA SER A 248 4.90 15.46 -0.65
C SER A 248 4.61 14.03 -0.20
N CYS A 249 5.67 13.28 0.06
CA CYS A 249 5.65 11.86 0.32
C CYS A 249 4.83 11.40 1.55
N ASN A 250 4.36 12.31 2.41
CA ASN A 250 3.33 11.98 3.41
C ASN A 250 1.95 11.67 2.78
N CYS A 251 1.76 11.91 1.48
CA CYS A 251 0.59 11.49 0.69
C CYS A 251 0.71 10.08 0.09
N ASP A 252 1.90 9.47 0.16
CA ASP A 252 2.17 8.07 -0.17
C ASP A 252 2.09 7.24 1.13
N GLY A 253 1.03 6.44 1.27
CA GLY A 253 0.76 5.64 2.45
C GLY A 253 1.77 4.50 2.70
N TYR A 254 2.64 4.17 1.75
CA TYR A 254 3.72 3.20 1.93
C TYR A 254 4.89 3.87 2.66
N THR A 255 5.44 4.96 2.13
CA THR A 255 6.53 5.73 2.78
C THR A 255 6.08 6.53 4.03
N ASN A 256 4.78 6.81 4.18
CA ASN A 256 4.16 7.38 5.39
C ASN A 256 3.86 6.30 6.47
N SER A 257 4.25 5.04 6.26
CA SER A 257 4.09 3.96 7.23
C SER A 257 5.20 3.96 8.30
N ILE A 258 4.85 3.66 9.56
CA ILE A 258 5.86 3.45 10.62
C ILE A 258 6.70 2.19 10.39
N PHE A 259 6.16 1.22 9.65
CA PHE A 259 6.78 -0.08 9.37
C PHE A 259 7.87 -0.01 8.28
N THR A 260 7.89 1.07 7.49
CA THR A 260 8.88 1.30 6.44
C THR A 260 10.00 2.22 6.90
N LEU A 261 11.23 1.84 6.59
CA LEU A 261 12.41 2.68 6.70
C LEU A 261 12.50 3.53 5.41
N SER A 262 11.87 4.72 5.45
CA SER A 262 11.82 5.65 4.32
C SER A 262 13.17 6.33 4.06
N ILE A 263 13.63 6.27 2.81
CA ILE A 263 14.95 6.73 2.35
C ILE A 263 14.84 7.69 1.17
N SER A 264 15.50 8.84 1.33
CA SER A 264 15.60 9.90 0.33
C SER A 264 16.99 9.96 -0.33
N SER A 265 17.19 10.86 -1.29
CA SER A 265 18.40 10.97 -2.12
C SER A 265 19.18 12.27 -1.91
N ALA A 266 20.52 12.19 -1.94
CA ALA A 266 21.40 13.34 -2.13
C ALA A 266 22.19 13.23 -3.44
N THR A 267 22.50 14.37 -4.08
CA THR A 267 23.39 14.39 -5.26
C THR A 267 24.87 14.23 -4.87
N GLN A 268 25.75 14.02 -5.86
CA GLN A 268 27.21 14.00 -5.65
C GLN A 268 27.78 15.29 -5.03
N GLY A 269 27.10 16.43 -5.23
CA GLY A 269 27.40 17.71 -4.58
C GLY A 269 26.88 17.88 -3.14
N GLY A 270 26.06 16.95 -2.62
CA GLY A 270 25.42 17.06 -1.31
C GLY A 270 24.15 17.94 -1.28
N TYR A 271 23.47 18.08 -2.42
CA TYR A 271 22.26 18.91 -2.58
C TYR A 271 20.99 18.07 -2.76
N LYS A 272 19.82 18.74 -2.72
CA LYS A 272 18.53 18.13 -3.10
C LYS A 272 18.50 17.82 -4.61
N PRO A 273 18.31 16.56 -5.06
CA PRO A 273 18.01 16.28 -6.46
C PRO A 273 16.62 16.78 -6.87
N TRP A 274 16.45 17.07 -8.16
CA TRP A 274 15.25 17.71 -8.71
C TRP A 274 13.96 16.88 -8.58
N TYR A 275 14.09 15.56 -8.41
CA TYR A 275 12.98 14.62 -8.23
C TYR A 275 12.56 14.41 -6.77
N LEU A 276 13.35 14.86 -5.79
CA LEU A 276 13.10 14.56 -4.37
C LEU A 276 11.81 15.20 -3.85
N GLU A 277 10.97 14.39 -3.23
CA GLU A 277 9.79 14.80 -2.45
C GLU A 277 10.15 15.17 -1.02
N GLU A 278 9.43 16.14 -0.45
CA GLU A 278 9.67 16.60 0.93
C GLU A 278 8.51 16.19 1.84
N CYS A 279 8.81 15.50 2.93
CA CYS A 279 7.83 15.04 3.92
C CYS A 279 8.48 14.72 5.27
N SER A 280 7.66 14.50 6.31
CA SER A 280 8.16 14.28 7.68
C SER A 280 8.34 12.81 8.07
N SER A 281 7.99 11.86 7.19
CA SER A 281 8.20 10.43 7.39
C SER A 281 9.59 9.93 6.98
N THR A 282 10.29 10.65 6.08
CA THR A 282 11.67 10.33 5.65
C THR A 282 12.61 10.19 6.85
N LEU A 283 13.24 9.02 7.00
CA LEU A 283 14.09 8.71 8.15
C LEU A 283 15.55 9.13 7.91
N ALA A 284 16.09 8.86 6.72
CA ALA A 284 17.46 9.16 6.34
C ALA A 284 17.65 9.28 4.82
N THR A 285 18.90 9.43 4.40
CA THR A 285 19.32 9.65 3.01
C THR A 285 20.50 8.76 2.65
N THR A 286 20.53 8.31 1.40
CA THR A 286 21.74 7.79 0.73
C THR A 286 22.01 8.61 -0.53
N TYR A 287 23.12 8.37 -1.20
CA TYR A 287 23.40 9.03 -2.47
C TYR A 287 22.52 8.48 -3.61
N SER A 288 22.34 9.30 -4.65
CA SER A 288 21.84 8.90 -5.97
C SER A 288 22.32 9.94 -7.00
N SER A 289 21.80 9.85 -8.21
CA SER A 289 21.90 10.85 -9.29
C SER A 289 21.52 12.28 -8.87
N GLY A 290 22.03 13.26 -9.61
CA GLY A 290 21.72 14.68 -9.41
C GLY A 290 21.32 15.40 -10.68
N THR A 291 21.98 16.52 -10.96
CA THR A 291 21.76 17.32 -12.16
C THR A 291 22.48 16.67 -13.35
N PRO A 292 21.77 16.27 -14.43
CA PRO A 292 22.40 15.65 -15.60
C PRO A 292 23.53 16.51 -16.17
N GLY A 293 24.67 15.88 -16.46
CA GLY A 293 25.88 16.56 -16.94
C GLY A 293 26.68 17.34 -15.89
N HIS A 294 26.25 17.37 -14.62
CA HIS A 294 26.93 18.08 -13.52
C HIS A 294 27.23 17.20 -12.30
N ASP A 295 26.31 16.31 -11.91
CA ASP A 295 26.53 15.25 -10.91
C ASP A 295 26.63 13.89 -11.62
N LYS A 296 27.43 12.96 -11.08
CA LYS A 296 27.37 11.55 -11.50
C LYS A 296 26.08 10.87 -11.04
N SER A 297 25.67 9.86 -11.81
CA SER A 297 24.60 8.91 -11.47
C SER A 297 25.15 7.68 -10.74
N VAL A 298 24.29 6.70 -10.46
CA VAL A 298 24.64 5.44 -9.79
C VAL A 298 25.17 4.42 -10.80
N ALA A 299 26.20 3.66 -10.40
CA ALA A 299 26.86 2.65 -11.23
C ALA A 299 26.64 1.23 -10.67
N THR A 300 25.96 0.40 -11.45
CA THR A 300 25.48 -0.93 -11.03
C THR A 300 25.36 -1.86 -12.25
N VAL A 301 24.90 -3.09 -12.04
CA VAL A 301 24.51 -4.03 -13.10
C VAL A 301 23.35 -3.48 -13.93
N ASP A 302 23.14 -4.01 -15.13
CA ASP A 302 21.97 -3.70 -15.96
C ASP A 302 21.43 -4.97 -16.64
N MET A 303 20.16 -4.93 -17.05
CA MET A 303 19.51 -6.11 -17.64
C MET A 303 19.84 -6.21 -19.14
N ASP A 304 20.45 -7.33 -19.53
CA ASP A 304 20.59 -7.74 -20.94
C ASP A 304 20.45 -9.27 -21.03
N ALA A 305 19.34 -9.74 -21.62
CA ALA A 305 19.06 -11.17 -21.77
C ALA A 305 20.07 -11.93 -22.64
N ARG A 306 20.97 -11.22 -23.35
CA ARG A 306 22.05 -11.78 -24.17
C ARG A 306 23.41 -11.76 -23.48
N LEU A 307 23.50 -11.24 -22.25
CA LEU A 307 24.72 -11.11 -21.44
C LEU A 307 25.90 -10.46 -22.19
N ARG A 308 25.61 -9.44 -23.01
CA ARG A 308 26.61 -8.68 -23.79
C ARG A 308 27.49 -7.84 -22.85
N PRO A 309 28.82 -8.03 -22.82
CA PRO A 309 29.71 -7.40 -21.83
C PRO A 309 29.71 -5.85 -21.80
N ASP A 310 29.21 -5.21 -22.86
CA ASP A 310 29.07 -3.76 -23.01
C ASP A 310 27.66 -3.23 -22.64
N HIS A 311 26.69 -4.11 -22.36
CA HIS A 311 25.31 -3.74 -22.00
C HIS A 311 24.88 -4.24 -20.60
N ILE A 312 25.57 -5.23 -20.02
CA ILE A 312 25.26 -5.79 -18.68
C ILE A 312 25.58 -4.87 -17.49
N CYS A 313 26.09 -3.65 -17.73
CA CYS A 313 26.41 -2.71 -16.66
C CYS A 313 25.97 -1.29 -17.03
N THR A 314 25.54 -0.51 -16.05
CA THR A 314 25.15 0.89 -16.23
C THR A 314 25.91 1.84 -15.31
N VAL A 315 26.05 3.09 -15.73
CA VAL A 315 26.49 4.23 -14.90
C VAL A 315 25.39 5.29 -14.79
N GLU A 316 24.16 4.95 -15.20
CA GLU A 316 23.03 5.86 -15.40
C GLU A 316 21.77 5.43 -14.61
N HIS A 317 21.93 4.74 -13.48
CA HIS A 317 20.79 4.53 -12.56
C HIS A 317 20.54 5.79 -11.71
N THR A 318 19.26 6.08 -11.43
CA THR A 318 18.78 7.41 -11.01
C THR A 318 17.53 7.31 -10.11
N GLY A 319 17.09 8.46 -9.57
CA GLY A 319 15.87 8.54 -8.74
C GLY A 319 16.09 8.12 -7.28
N THR A 320 15.02 8.23 -6.47
CA THR A 320 15.00 7.66 -5.10
C THR A 320 15.07 6.14 -5.11
N SER A 321 14.74 5.51 -6.25
CA SER A 321 14.90 4.07 -6.49
C SER A 321 16.27 3.51 -6.20
N ALA A 322 17.34 4.24 -6.51
CA ALA A 322 18.71 3.81 -6.24
C ALA A 322 19.11 4.02 -4.76
N SER A 323 18.46 4.97 -4.09
CA SER A 323 18.77 5.27 -2.70
C SER A 323 18.30 4.18 -1.72
N ALA A 324 17.14 3.57 -1.95
CA ALA A 324 16.62 2.51 -1.08
C ALA A 324 17.45 1.19 -1.08
N PRO A 325 17.90 0.64 -2.23
CA PRO A 325 18.81 -0.51 -2.29
C PRO A 325 20.15 -0.26 -1.58
N LEU A 326 20.76 0.91 -1.78
CA LEU A 326 21.98 1.28 -1.05
C LEU A 326 21.76 1.27 0.47
N ALA A 327 20.61 1.76 0.94
CA ALA A 327 20.24 1.70 2.36
C ALA A 327 19.94 0.28 2.84
N ALA A 328 19.29 -0.57 2.02
CA ALA A 328 19.06 -1.98 2.30
C ALA A 328 20.38 -2.75 2.46
N GLY A 329 21.37 -2.49 1.60
CA GLY A 329 22.73 -3.00 1.74
C GLY A 329 23.40 -2.55 3.04
N ILE A 330 23.28 -1.28 3.44
CA ILE A 330 23.83 -0.80 4.73
C ILE A 330 23.13 -1.50 5.91
N CYS A 331 21.81 -1.73 5.82
CA CYS A 331 21.07 -2.50 6.81
C CYS A 331 21.55 -3.97 6.87
N ALA A 332 21.92 -4.58 5.75
CA ALA A 332 22.47 -5.94 5.73
C ALA A 332 23.84 -6.04 6.43
N LEU A 333 24.74 -5.07 6.22
CA LEU A 333 26.00 -4.98 6.98
C LEU A 333 25.75 -4.88 8.50
N ALA A 334 24.71 -4.16 8.90
CA ALA A 334 24.31 -3.99 10.29
C ALA A 334 23.69 -5.24 10.91
N LEU A 335 22.90 -6.00 10.15
CA LEU A 335 22.33 -7.28 10.59
C LEU A 335 23.40 -8.36 10.73
N GLU A 336 24.41 -8.41 9.87
CA GLU A 336 25.56 -9.32 10.04
C GLU A 336 26.33 -8.99 11.34
N ALA A 337 26.50 -7.69 11.64
CA ALA A 337 27.14 -7.22 12.86
C ALA A 337 26.33 -7.51 14.13
N ASN A 338 25.00 -7.56 14.04
CA ASN A 338 24.14 -7.96 15.15
C ASN A 338 22.82 -8.60 14.68
N PRO A 339 22.78 -9.94 14.53
CA PRO A 339 21.57 -10.65 14.08
C PRO A 339 20.38 -10.62 15.05
N THR A 340 20.50 -9.98 16.24
CA THR A 340 19.37 -9.81 17.18
C THR A 340 18.61 -8.50 16.98
N LEU A 341 19.02 -7.63 16.04
CA LEU A 341 18.33 -6.37 15.77
C LEU A 341 16.90 -6.59 15.26
N THR A 342 15.95 -5.94 15.92
CA THR A 342 14.56 -5.80 15.49
C THR A 342 14.40 -4.73 14.40
N TRP A 343 13.24 -4.68 13.76
CA TRP A 343 12.90 -3.62 12.80
C TRP A 343 13.00 -2.21 13.41
N ARG A 344 12.56 -2.04 14.68
CA ARG A 344 12.71 -0.79 15.45
C ARG A 344 14.17 -0.49 15.80
N ASP A 345 14.95 -1.49 16.20
CA ASP A 345 16.39 -1.29 16.46
C ASP A 345 17.10 -0.73 15.22
N MET A 346 16.77 -1.23 14.02
CA MET A 346 17.35 -0.71 12.78
C MET A 346 17.01 0.78 12.55
N GLN A 347 15.75 1.17 12.76
CA GLN A 347 15.35 2.59 12.66
C GLN A 347 16.08 3.45 13.71
N TYR A 348 16.21 3.00 14.96
CA TYR A 348 17.00 3.68 15.99
C TYR A 348 18.47 3.86 15.58
N LEU A 349 19.12 2.81 15.05
CA LEU A 349 20.50 2.88 14.60
C LEU A 349 20.68 3.91 13.47
N VAL A 350 19.77 3.94 12.49
CA VAL A 350 19.78 4.93 11.40
C VAL A 350 19.64 6.35 11.95
N VAL A 351 18.67 6.61 12.83
CA VAL A 351 18.46 7.93 13.47
C VAL A 351 19.66 8.38 14.31
N LEU A 352 20.41 7.44 14.91
CA LEU A 352 21.54 7.73 15.79
C LEU A 352 22.89 7.87 15.07
N THR A 353 23.02 7.38 13.83
CA THR A 353 24.30 7.34 13.11
C THR A 353 24.31 8.09 11.76
N SER A 354 23.15 8.48 11.25
CA SER A 354 23.05 9.35 10.06
C SER A 354 23.69 10.71 10.32
N ARG A 355 24.33 11.27 9.28
CA ARG A 355 25.14 12.49 9.35
C ARG A 355 24.47 13.60 8.55
N SER A 356 24.10 14.69 9.23
CA SER A 356 23.66 15.93 8.57
C SER A 356 24.80 16.62 7.82
N ALA A 357 26.01 16.67 8.41
CA ALA A 357 27.13 17.50 7.95
C ALA A 357 27.47 17.45 6.43
N PRO A 358 27.46 16.29 5.72
CA PRO A 358 27.67 16.25 4.27
C PRO A 358 26.62 17.02 3.44
N LEU A 359 25.45 17.25 4.01
CA LEU A 359 24.25 17.81 3.37
C LEU A 359 23.82 19.16 3.97
N GLU A 360 24.60 19.73 4.89
CA GLU A 360 24.31 21.05 5.52
C GLU A 360 24.55 22.25 4.59
N LYS A 361 25.04 22.02 3.36
CA LYS A 361 25.09 23.01 2.28
C LYS A 361 23.70 23.34 1.71
N GLU A 362 22.74 22.42 1.87
CA GLU A 362 21.36 22.56 1.43
C GLU A 362 20.49 23.11 2.59
N GLY A 363 19.59 24.04 2.28
CA GLY A 363 18.73 24.68 3.28
C GLY A 363 17.54 23.81 3.71
N GLY A 364 17.06 24.01 4.94
CA GLY A 364 15.90 23.27 5.48
C GLY A 364 16.22 22.30 6.62
N TRP A 365 17.35 22.47 7.30
CA TRP A 365 17.67 21.76 8.54
C TRP A 365 17.03 22.44 9.75
N VAL A 366 16.30 21.68 10.57
CA VAL A 366 15.82 22.09 11.89
C VAL A 366 16.53 21.28 12.98
N THR A 367 16.65 21.84 14.18
CA THR A 367 17.20 21.14 15.34
C THR A 367 16.05 20.77 16.27
N ASN A 368 15.89 19.48 16.57
CA ASN A 368 14.78 18.96 17.37
C ASN A 368 15.05 19.11 18.89
N GLY A 369 14.05 18.79 19.72
CA GLY A 369 14.08 19.01 21.17
C GLY A 369 15.20 18.26 21.91
N VAL A 370 15.69 17.17 21.32
CA VAL A 370 16.85 16.39 21.79
C VAL A 370 18.14 16.72 21.03
N ARG A 371 18.19 17.89 20.39
CA ARG A 371 19.36 18.50 19.73
C ARG A 371 19.91 17.72 18.52
N ARG A 372 19.11 16.86 17.90
CA ARG A 372 19.45 16.26 16.58
C ARG A 372 19.05 17.21 15.47
N LYS A 373 19.85 17.29 14.40
CA LYS A 373 19.46 17.94 13.14
C LYS A 373 18.61 16.98 12.33
N VAL A 374 17.50 17.47 11.78
CA VAL A 374 16.58 16.72 10.91
C VAL A 374 16.06 17.64 9.81
N SER A 375 15.69 17.11 8.64
CA SER A 375 15.17 17.88 7.51
C SER A 375 14.11 17.10 6.74
N HIS A 376 13.03 17.77 6.32
CA HIS A 376 11.99 17.19 5.46
C HIS A 376 12.51 16.71 4.09
N LYS A 377 13.73 17.09 3.71
CA LYS A 377 14.44 16.58 2.52
C LYS A 377 15.17 15.27 2.78
N PHE A 378 15.80 15.16 3.94
CA PHE A 378 16.89 14.19 4.16
C PHE A 378 16.73 13.29 5.40
N GLY A 379 15.64 13.46 6.16
CA GLY A 379 15.49 12.87 7.49
C GLY A 379 16.63 13.32 8.40
N TYR A 380 17.26 12.38 9.10
CA TYR A 380 18.43 12.62 9.96
C TYR A 380 19.76 12.73 9.19
N GLY A 381 19.74 12.64 7.85
CA GLY A 381 20.87 12.90 6.97
C GLY A 381 21.45 11.66 6.30
N LEU A 382 22.70 11.78 5.81
CA LEU A 382 23.38 10.74 5.04
C LEU A 382 23.77 9.56 5.94
N MET A 383 23.36 8.35 5.58
CA MET A 383 23.74 7.13 6.29
C MET A 383 25.26 6.92 6.31
N ASP A 384 25.78 6.44 7.44
CA ASP A 384 27.20 6.13 7.67
C ASP A 384 27.30 4.67 8.12
N ALA A 385 27.69 3.76 7.21
CA ALA A 385 27.68 2.33 7.52
C ALA A 385 28.73 1.94 8.58
N GLY A 386 29.91 2.56 8.55
CA GLY A 386 30.95 2.36 9.55
C GLY A 386 30.48 2.71 10.96
N ALA A 387 29.72 3.80 11.13
CA ALA A 387 29.11 4.19 12.40
C ALA A 387 27.92 3.29 12.78
N LEU A 388 27.01 3.01 11.82
CA LEU A 388 25.86 2.11 11.97
C LEU A 388 26.31 0.75 12.54
N VAL A 389 27.23 0.08 11.85
CA VAL A 389 27.83 -1.22 12.24
C VAL A 389 28.53 -1.13 13.60
N SER A 390 29.30 -0.07 13.83
CA SER A 390 30.04 0.12 15.11
C SER A 390 29.14 0.39 16.31
N LEU A 391 27.89 0.79 16.08
CA LEU A 391 26.84 0.91 17.10
C LEU A 391 26.06 -0.41 17.24
N ALA A 392 25.74 -1.07 16.12
CA ALA A 392 25.06 -2.37 16.07
C ALA A 392 25.77 -3.44 16.93
N GLU A 393 27.10 -3.56 16.82
CA GLU A 393 27.98 -4.43 17.64
C GLU A 393 27.70 -4.35 19.15
N LYS A 394 27.32 -3.16 19.62
CA LYS A 394 27.17 -2.81 21.04
C LYS A 394 25.71 -2.62 21.42
N TRP A 395 24.77 -2.75 20.48
CA TRP A 395 23.37 -2.43 20.69
C TRP A 395 22.68 -3.46 21.59
N THR A 396 21.88 -2.96 22.53
CA THR A 396 20.92 -3.77 23.28
C THR A 396 19.53 -3.41 22.78
N THR A 397 18.76 -4.41 22.37
CA THR A 397 17.43 -4.22 21.78
C THR A 397 16.54 -3.33 22.65
N VAL A 398 15.80 -2.44 21.98
CA VAL A 398 14.92 -1.46 22.63
C VAL A 398 13.77 -2.15 23.39
N PRO A 399 13.16 -1.47 24.39
CA PRO A 399 11.94 -1.95 25.05
C PRO A 399 10.79 -2.26 24.07
N PRO A 400 9.75 -2.99 24.51
CA PRO A 400 8.49 -3.11 23.79
C PRO A 400 8.00 -1.75 23.27
N GLN A 401 7.45 -1.68 22.06
CA GLN A 401 6.83 -0.46 21.58
C GLN A 401 5.56 -0.19 22.39
N HIS A 402 5.34 1.05 22.80
CA HIS A 402 4.12 1.52 23.45
C HIS A 402 3.34 2.41 22.47
N ILE A 403 2.01 2.24 22.40
CA ILE A 403 1.12 3.06 21.55
C ILE A 403 0.14 3.86 22.41
N CYS A 404 0.37 5.17 22.53
CA CYS A 404 -0.54 6.10 23.21
C CYS A 404 -1.38 6.88 22.20
N LYS A 405 -2.71 6.84 22.33
CA LYS A 405 -3.64 7.69 21.58
C LYS A 405 -4.11 8.86 22.43
N SER A 406 -4.14 10.06 21.86
CA SER A 406 -4.86 11.18 22.47
C SER A 406 -6.37 10.95 22.44
N GLN A 407 -7.11 11.77 23.18
CA GLN A 407 -8.53 11.97 22.88
C GLN A 407 -8.69 12.38 21.40
N GLU A 408 -9.68 11.80 20.72
CA GLU A 408 -10.10 12.22 19.38
C GLU A 408 -10.98 13.47 19.49
N VAL A 409 -10.70 14.49 18.69
CA VAL A 409 -11.41 15.78 18.72
C VAL A 409 -12.43 15.81 17.59
N LEU A 410 -13.69 15.51 17.92
CA LEU A 410 -14.84 15.50 17.01
C LEU A 410 -15.53 16.90 16.98
N GLU A 411 -14.83 17.92 16.51
CA GLU A 411 -15.35 19.29 16.44
C GLU A 411 -15.21 19.88 15.03
N GLU A 412 -16.35 20.14 14.37
CA GLU A 412 -16.34 20.76 13.03
C GLU A 412 -15.86 22.22 13.08
N ARG A 413 -14.73 22.48 12.44
CA ARG A 413 -14.03 23.78 12.45
C ARG A 413 -13.83 24.29 11.02
N SER A 414 -14.44 25.43 10.72
CA SER A 414 -14.39 26.08 9.41
C SER A 414 -12.98 26.59 9.08
N ILE A 415 -12.40 26.07 8.00
CA ILE A 415 -11.09 26.48 7.46
C ILE A 415 -11.32 27.67 6.52
N PRO A 416 -10.81 28.88 6.82
CA PRO A 416 -11.17 30.06 6.04
C PRO A 416 -10.65 30.00 4.59
N PRO A 417 -11.39 30.55 3.60
CA PRO A 417 -11.01 30.52 2.20
C PRO A 417 -9.94 31.58 1.83
N THR A 418 -9.62 32.49 2.75
CA THR A 418 -8.66 33.58 2.54
C THR A 418 -7.23 33.04 2.53
N TYR A 419 -6.42 33.45 1.55
CA TYR A 419 -5.00 33.09 1.50
C TYR A 419 -4.24 33.54 2.75
N GLY A 420 -3.37 32.68 3.28
CA GLY A 420 -2.52 32.96 4.44
C GLY A 420 -3.22 32.85 5.80
N THR A 421 -4.50 32.52 5.87
CA THR A 421 -5.14 32.27 7.17
C THR A 421 -4.72 30.93 7.76
N THR A 422 -4.43 30.94 9.06
CA THR A 422 -4.10 29.77 9.88
C THR A 422 -5.25 29.46 10.82
N LEU A 423 -5.56 28.18 11.00
CA LEU A 423 -6.27 27.65 12.16
C LEU A 423 -5.26 27.02 13.12
N ASP A 424 -5.29 27.46 14.38
CA ASP A 424 -4.44 26.96 15.45
C ASP A 424 -5.25 26.06 16.40
N PHE A 425 -4.76 24.84 16.61
CA PHE A 425 -5.34 23.86 17.54
C PHE A 425 -4.32 23.48 18.60
N TYR A 426 -4.73 23.49 19.87
CA TYR A 426 -3.87 23.16 21.00
C TYR A 426 -4.42 21.98 21.76
N MET A 427 -3.59 20.97 22.00
CA MET A 427 -3.95 19.77 22.76
C MET A 427 -2.88 19.53 23.82
N THR A 428 -3.26 19.50 25.10
CA THR A 428 -2.38 19.03 26.16
C THR A 428 -2.58 17.53 26.32
N VAL A 429 -1.50 16.75 26.21
CA VAL A 429 -1.51 15.30 26.40
C VAL A 429 -0.65 14.92 27.60
N ASP A 430 -1.06 13.89 28.33
CA ASP A 430 -0.29 13.28 29.43
C ASP A 430 0.61 12.13 28.95
N ALA A 431 0.57 11.83 27.64
CA ALA A 431 1.22 10.68 27.01
C ALA A 431 0.84 9.31 27.63
N CYS A 432 -0.41 9.15 28.06
CA CYS A 432 -0.94 7.94 28.68
C CYS A 432 -0.17 7.56 29.96
N SER A 433 0.23 8.57 30.73
CA SER A 433 1.03 8.44 31.94
C SER A 433 0.41 7.46 32.95
N ASN A 434 1.25 6.64 33.59
CA ASN A 434 0.82 5.65 34.60
C ASN A 434 -0.10 4.53 34.05
N THR A 435 -0.33 4.46 32.74
CA THR A 435 -0.97 3.32 32.08
C THR A 435 0.09 2.33 31.56
N LEU A 436 -0.35 1.20 31.00
CA LEU A 436 0.54 0.27 30.30
C LEU A 436 1.11 0.85 28.99
N ASN A 437 0.49 1.89 28.43
CA ASN A 437 0.84 2.50 27.15
C ASN A 437 1.57 3.85 27.33
N ASP A 438 2.19 4.09 28.49
CA ASP A 438 2.97 5.30 28.82
C ASP A 438 4.12 5.51 27.80
N VAL A 439 4.15 6.66 27.09
CA VAL A 439 5.17 6.99 26.08
C VAL A 439 6.00 8.20 26.52
N ARG A 440 7.24 7.96 26.98
CA ARG A 440 8.15 9.02 27.48
C ARG A 440 9.27 9.40 26.52
N PHE A 441 9.62 8.48 25.61
CA PHE A 441 10.62 8.67 24.57
C PHE A 441 9.99 8.32 23.23
N LEU A 442 9.77 9.32 22.37
CA LEU A 442 9.11 9.16 21.08
C LEU A 442 9.95 8.39 20.06
N GLU A 443 9.26 7.62 19.22
CA GLU A 443 9.73 7.08 17.94
C GLU A 443 8.98 7.82 16.82
N HIS A 444 7.75 7.38 16.55
CA HIS A 444 6.86 7.93 15.53
C HIS A 444 5.75 8.78 16.16
N VAL A 445 5.31 9.83 15.46
CA VAL A 445 4.06 10.54 15.79
C VAL A 445 3.20 10.63 14.54
N GLN A 446 1.97 10.14 14.61
CA GLN A 446 0.97 10.31 13.56
C GLN A 446 -0.09 11.34 14.00
N CYS A 447 -0.45 12.24 13.09
CA CYS A 447 -1.62 13.09 13.21
C CYS A 447 -2.69 12.57 12.25
N LYS A 448 -3.68 11.83 12.78
CA LYS A 448 -4.80 11.29 12.01
C LYS A 448 -5.82 12.40 11.83
N ILE A 449 -6.13 12.78 10.58
CA ILE A 449 -6.95 13.95 10.24
C ILE A 449 -8.06 13.55 9.25
N SER A 450 -9.29 13.98 9.53
CA SER A 450 -10.37 14.05 8.52
C SER A 450 -10.79 15.49 8.27
N LEU A 451 -10.65 15.98 7.04
CA LEU A 451 -11.04 17.33 6.62
C LEU A 451 -11.50 17.38 5.16
N ARG A 452 -12.25 18.44 4.82
CA ARG A 452 -12.49 18.87 3.44
C ARG A 452 -11.93 20.28 3.20
N PHE A 453 -11.26 20.50 2.08
CA PHE A 453 -10.82 21.81 1.60
C PHE A 453 -10.63 21.75 0.08
N PHE A 454 -11.16 22.69 -0.70
CA PHE A 454 -11.04 22.67 -2.16
C PHE A 454 -10.41 23.96 -2.72
N PRO A 455 -9.32 23.88 -3.51
CA PRO A 455 -8.56 22.66 -3.87
C PRO A 455 -7.71 22.16 -2.69
N ARG A 456 -7.65 20.84 -2.47
CA ARG A 456 -6.92 20.25 -1.32
C ARG A 456 -5.44 20.63 -1.29
N GLY A 457 -4.82 20.78 -2.45
CA GLY A 457 -3.42 21.21 -2.62
C GLY A 457 -3.07 22.62 -2.13
N ASN A 458 -4.06 23.43 -1.75
CA ASN A 458 -3.81 24.70 -1.07
C ASN A 458 -3.38 24.55 0.41
N LEU A 459 -3.62 23.38 1.02
CA LEU A 459 -3.33 23.18 2.43
C LEU A 459 -1.84 23.00 2.71
N ARG A 460 -1.39 23.68 3.76
CA ARG A 460 -0.16 23.35 4.50
C ARG A 460 -0.55 22.95 5.92
N ILE A 461 0.00 21.85 6.42
CA ILE A 461 -0.28 21.35 7.77
C ILE A 461 1.05 21.28 8.54
N LEU A 462 1.09 21.80 9.76
CA LEU A 462 2.25 21.73 10.65
C LEU A 462 1.86 21.22 12.03
N LEU A 463 2.77 20.48 12.68
CA LEU A 463 2.62 20.01 14.04
C LEU A 463 3.87 20.40 14.85
N THR A 464 3.66 21.04 16.00
CA THR A 464 4.72 21.46 16.92
C THR A 464 4.63 20.68 18.23
N SER A 465 5.77 20.14 18.68
CA SER A 465 5.89 19.35 19.91
C SER A 465 6.00 20.20 21.17
N PRO A 466 5.76 19.63 22.38
CA PRO A 466 5.96 20.32 23.65
C PRO A 466 7.41 20.80 23.88
N MET A 467 8.38 20.25 23.15
CA MET A 467 9.79 20.65 23.20
C MET A 467 10.17 21.73 22.16
N GLY A 468 9.19 22.22 21.37
CA GLY A 468 9.37 23.32 20.43
C GLY A 468 9.80 22.91 19.01
N THR A 469 9.88 21.62 18.71
CA THR A 469 10.16 21.13 17.35
C THR A 469 8.92 21.30 16.48
N THR A 470 9.02 21.99 15.34
CA THR A 470 7.93 22.09 14.36
C THR A 470 8.24 21.22 13.13
N SER A 471 7.27 20.41 12.73
CA SER A 471 7.33 19.57 11.54
C SER A 471 6.20 19.93 10.57
N THR A 472 6.51 20.14 9.29
CA THR A 472 5.49 20.26 8.24
C THR A 472 5.00 18.85 7.88
N LEU A 473 3.73 18.56 8.16
CA LEU A 473 3.06 17.29 7.87
C LEU A 473 2.50 17.24 6.44
N LEU A 474 2.17 18.38 5.86
CA LEU A 474 1.75 18.51 4.46
C LEU A 474 2.31 19.82 3.90
N PHE A 475 3.00 19.73 2.77
CA PHE A 475 3.40 20.87 1.96
C PHE A 475 2.33 21.20 0.92
N GLU A 476 2.35 22.44 0.43
CA GLU A 476 1.46 22.91 -0.63
C GLU A 476 1.67 22.12 -1.92
N ARG A 477 0.61 21.55 -2.50
CA ARG A 477 0.65 20.74 -3.73
C ARG A 477 -0.13 21.40 -4.87
N PRO A 478 0.47 22.34 -5.65
CA PRO A 478 -0.19 23.10 -6.72
C PRO A 478 -0.96 22.31 -7.81
N ARG A 479 -0.79 20.98 -7.90
CA ARG A 479 -1.49 20.10 -8.85
C ARG A 479 -2.71 19.38 -8.26
N ASP A 480 -2.83 19.31 -6.93
CA ASP A 480 -3.93 18.66 -6.21
C ASP A 480 -5.20 19.53 -6.21
N VAL A 481 -5.83 19.59 -7.39
CA VAL A 481 -6.96 20.49 -7.71
C VAL A 481 -8.26 19.78 -8.05
N VAL A 482 -8.25 18.44 -8.02
CA VAL A 482 -9.42 17.61 -8.37
C VAL A 482 -10.11 17.03 -7.14
N SER A 483 -9.40 16.92 -6.01
CA SER A 483 -9.90 16.36 -4.77
C SER A 483 -10.03 17.44 -3.69
N SER A 484 -10.92 17.18 -2.73
CA SER A 484 -11.16 18.03 -1.56
C SER A 484 -10.79 17.40 -0.22
N ASN A 485 -10.67 16.07 -0.13
CA ASN A 485 -10.74 15.37 1.15
C ASN A 485 -9.37 14.82 1.59
N PHE A 486 -9.10 14.88 2.89
CA PHE A 486 -8.35 13.84 3.57
C PHE A 486 -9.35 13.14 4.49
N ASP A 487 -9.52 11.83 4.33
CA ASP A 487 -10.44 11.02 5.13
C ASP A 487 -9.58 10.08 5.97
N ASP A 488 -9.58 10.29 7.29
CA ASP A 488 -8.80 9.55 8.29
C ASP A 488 -7.29 9.38 8.00
N TRP A 489 -6.68 10.35 7.31
CA TRP A 489 -5.29 10.23 6.84
C TRP A 489 -4.26 10.38 7.98
N PRO A 490 -3.37 9.40 8.22
CA PRO A 490 -2.47 9.38 9.37
C PRO A 490 -1.10 9.99 9.06
N PHE A 491 -1.00 11.32 8.93
CA PHE A 491 0.24 12.03 8.60
C PHE A 491 1.38 11.72 9.60
N LEU A 492 2.46 11.09 9.15
CA LEU A 492 3.58 10.64 9.99
C LEU A 492 4.69 11.70 10.09
N SER A 493 5.22 11.91 11.29
CA SER A 493 6.45 12.66 11.55
C SER A 493 7.41 11.86 12.44
N VAL A 494 8.61 11.59 11.93
CA VAL A 494 9.73 11.02 12.70
C VAL A 494 10.64 12.09 13.32
N HIS A 495 10.41 13.37 13.03
CA HIS A 495 11.28 14.48 13.46
C HIS A 495 11.41 14.64 14.98
N PHE A 496 10.45 14.09 15.73
CA PHE A 496 10.37 14.15 17.19
C PHE A 496 11.15 13.01 17.88
N TRP A 497 11.92 12.19 17.15
CA TRP A 497 12.53 10.97 17.70
C TRP A 497 13.41 11.23 18.93
N GLY A 498 13.03 10.62 20.05
CA GLY A 498 13.64 10.74 21.37
C GLY A 498 13.10 11.88 22.26
N GLU A 499 12.20 12.73 21.75
CA GLU A 499 11.53 13.77 22.56
C GLU A 499 10.50 13.17 23.53
N LYS A 500 10.05 14.00 24.48
CA LYS A 500 8.92 13.67 25.35
C LYS A 500 7.60 13.94 24.63
N ALA A 501 6.66 13.01 24.74
CA ALA A 501 5.30 13.19 24.23
C ALA A 501 4.41 14.06 25.16
N GLU A 502 4.67 14.03 26.48
CA GLU A 502 3.93 14.78 27.51
C GLU A 502 4.02 16.30 27.28
N GLY A 503 2.87 16.99 27.34
CA GLY A 503 2.77 18.45 27.31
C GLY A 503 1.80 18.97 26.25
N ARG A 504 1.95 20.25 25.87
CA ARG A 504 1.09 20.91 24.88
C ARG A 504 1.65 20.75 23.46
N TRP A 505 0.89 20.04 22.62
CA TRP A 505 1.03 20.01 21.18
C TRP A 505 0.24 21.14 20.52
N HIS A 506 0.71 21.58 19.35
CA HIS A 506 0.10 22.65 18.56
C HIS A 506 0.05 22.23 17.09
N LEU A 507 -1.16 22.00 16.58
CA LEU A 507 -1.47 21.69 15.18
C LEU A 507 -1.89 22.98 14.47
N GLN A 508 -1.34 23.23 13.28
CA GLN A 508 -1.66 24.35 12.43
C GLN A 508 -2.15 23.87 11.06
N ILE A 509 -3.28 24.40 10.60
CA ILE A 509 -3.82 24.16 9.25
C ILE A 509 -3.89 25.52 8.54
N ILE A 510 -3.18 25.67 7.43
CA ILE A 510 -2.98 26.94 6.73
C ILE A 510 -3.46 26.81 5.27
N ASN A 511 -4.25 27.78 4.81
CA ASN A 511 -4.54 27.96 3.38
C ASN A 511 -3.37 28.71 2.72
N ALA A 512 -2.33 27.98 2.32
CA ALA A 512 -1.05 28.53 1.86
C ALA A 512 -0.86 28.48 0.33
N GLY A 513 -1.71 27.77 -0.41
CA GLY A 513 -1.70 27.77 -1.88
C GLY A 513 -2.41 28.99 -2.47
N SER A 514 -1.87 29.50 -3.59
CA SER A 514 -2.36 30.72 -4.26
C SER A 514 -3.59 30.54 -5.16
N ARG A 515 -4.19 29.35 -5.23
CA ARG A 515 -5.41 29.11 -6.02
C ARG A 515 -6.63 29.65 -5.29
N HIS A 516 -7.61 30.14 -6.06
CA HIS A 516 -8.86 30.68 -5.52
C HIS A 516 -9.68 29.59 -4.82
N VAL A 517 -10.17 29.89 -3.62
CA VAL A 517 -10.99 28.99 -2.79
C VAL A 517 -12.41 29.52 -2.76
N ASN A 518 -13.37 28.74 -3.27
CA ASN A 518 -14.75 29.22 -3.49
C ASN A 518 -15.67 29.08 -2.27
N GLN A 519 -15.32 28.22 -1.31
CA GLN A 519 -16.08 27.97 -0.08
C GLN A 519 -15.10 27.67 1.07
N PRO A 520 -15.44 27.98 2.34
CA PRO A 520 -14.66 27.50 3.48
C PRO A 520 -14.55 25.98 3.51
N GLY A 521 -13.38 25.47 3.91
CA GLY A 521 -13.21 24.06 4.24
C GLY A 521 -13.74 23.74 5.64
N ILE A 522 -13.68 22.46 6.03
CA ILE A 522 -14.09 21.98 7.34
C ILE A 522 -13.08 20.93 7.81
N LEU A 523 -12.38 21.19 8.92
CA LEU A 523 -11.78 20.12 9.71
C LEU A 523 -12.90 19.45 10.51
N LYS A 524 -13.02 18.12 10.42
CA LYS A 524 -14.11 17.36 11.06
C LYS A 524 -13.66 16.62 12.31
N LYS A 525 -12.55 15.90 12.19
CA LYS A 525 -11.92 15.20 13.31
C LYS A 525 -10.41 15.15 13.20
N TRP A 526 -9.73 15.10 14.34
CA TRP A 526 -8.30 14.78 14.41
C TRP A 526 -7.91 14.08 15.72
N GLN A 527 -6.83 13.30 15.67
CA GLN A 527 -6.22 12.61 16.81
C GLN A 527 -4.69 12.58 16.66
N LEU A 528 -3.97 12.62 17.78
CA LEU A 528 -2.54 12.34 17.82
C LEU A 528 -2.30 10.90 18.32
N ILE A 529 -1.41 10.18 17.63
CA ILE A 529 -0.99 8.83 17.99
C ILE A 529 0.53 8.87 18.20
N PHE A 530 0.98 8.51 19.39
CA PHE A 530 2.36 8.51 19.82
C PHE A 530 2.87 7.08 19.95
N TYR A 531 3.97 6.78 19.27
CA TYR A 531 4.69 5.52 19.37
C TYR A 531 6.01 5.77 20.08
N GLY A 532 6.46 4.85 20.93
CA GLY A 532 7.72 5.00 21.65
C GLY A 532 7.89 4.05 22.82
N THR A 533 8.61 4.49 23.87
CA THR A 533 8.86 3.68 25.07
C THR A 533 8.67 4.46 26.37
N ASN A 534 8.30 3.78 27.46
CA ASN A 534 8.19 4.38 28.80
C ASN A 534 9.55 4.62 29.48
N VAL A 535 10.56 3.82 29.13
CA VAL A 535 11.94 3.88 29.67
C VAL A 535 12.94 4.16 28.56
N ASN A 536 14.12 4.70 28.91
CA ASN A 536 15.13 5.08 27.92
C ASN A 536 15.49 3.88 27.02
N PRO A 537 15.30 4.01 25.69
CA PRO A 537 15.53 2.94 24.73
C PRO A 537 17.03 2.74 24.42
N VAL A 538 17.84 3.79 24.49
CA VAL A 538 19.26 3.73 24.08
C VAL A 538 20.08 3.07 25.19
N ARG A 539 20.46 1.81 24.95
CA ARG A 539 21.27 1.00 25.89
C ARG A 539 22.38 0.29 25.13
N LEU A 540 23.61 0.43 25.63
CA LEU A 540 24.77 -0.22 25.06
C LEU A 540 25.26 -1.34 25.97
N ARG A 541 25.63 -2.48 25.38
CA ARG A 541 26.31 -3.58 26.07
C ARG A 541 27.62 -3.01 26.65
N PRO A 542 27.93 -3.22 27.95
CA PRO A 542 29.19 -2.75 28.51
C PRO A 542 30.33 -3.39 27.72
N SER A 543 31.29 -2.57 27.27
CA SER A 543 32.45 -3.06 26.52
C SER A 543 33.17 -4.11 27.36
N SER A 544 33.16 -5.37 26.90
CA SER A 544 33.92 -6.44 27.54
C SER A 544 35.39 -6.06 27.52
N ASN A 545 35.93 -5.72 28.69
CA ASN A 545 37.36 -5.58 28.89
C ASN A 545 38.01 -6.97 28.81
N VAL A 546 38.08 -7.50 27.59
CA VAL A 546 38.97 -8.58 27.21
C VAL A 546 40.38 -8.03 27.42
N ARG A 547 40.90 -8.20 28.63
CA ARG A 547 42.32 -8.05 28.90
C ARG A 547 43.04 -8.93 27.89
N SER A 548 43.73 -8.30 26.95
CA SER A 548 44.54 -8.96 25.94
C SER A 548 45.71 -9.64 26.64
N THR A 549 45.46 -10.83 27.20
CA THR A 549 46.51 -11.76 27.59
C THR A 549 47.28 -12.09 26.30
N PRO A 550 48.59 -11.79 26.23
CA PRO A 550 49.34 -11.96 24.99
C PRO A 550 49.57 -13.45 24.73
N TRP A 551 48.60 -14.08 24.08
CA TRP A 551 48.71 -15.46 23.61
C TRP A 551 49.82 -15.53 22.57
N LYS A 552 50.87 -16.30 22.90
CA LYS A 552 52.02 -16.50 22.04
C LYS A 552 51.59 -17.23 20.78
N ALA A 553 52.03 -16.74 19.62
CA ALA A 553 51.85 -17.46 18.37
C ALA A 553 52.56 -18.83 18.43
N ALA A 554 51.84 -19.89 18.07
CA ALA A 554 52.40 -21.23 17.92
C ALA A 554 53.12 -21.33 16.56
N SER A 555 54.39 -20.90 16.52
CA SER A 555 55.25 -21.10 15.34
C SER A 555 56.08 -22.37 15.50
N ASN A 556 55.82 -23.37 14.66
CA ASN A 556 56.60 -24.61 14.58
C ASN A 556 57.74 -24.48 13.56
N THR A 557 58.94 -24.10 14.03
CA THR A 557 60.19 -24.36 13.30
C THR A 557 61.36 -24.56 14.27
N PHE A 558 62.46 -25.16 13.78
CA PHE A 558 63.49 -25.80 14.61
C PHE A 558 64.53 -24.84 15.25
N ALA A 559 65.27 -25.38 16.24
CA ALA A 559 66.37 -24.75 17.00
C ALA A 559 67.59 -24.36 16.10
N PHE A 560 68.57 -23.52 16.49
CA PHE A 560 69.38 -23.50 17.73
C PHE A 560 69.85 -22.07 18.14
N PRO A 561 70.45 -21.87 19.35
CA PRO A 561 70.56 -20.55 19.99
C PRO A 561 71.93 -19.84 19.89
N THR A 562 71.97 -18.53 20.18
CA THR A 562 73.17 -17.84 20.72
C THR A 562 72.79 -16.69 21.65
N GLN A 563 73.76 -16.12 22.38
CA GLN A 563 73.57 -15.18 23.51
C GLN A 563 73.77 -13.70 23.11
N ALA A 564 73.06 -12.77 23.77
CA ALA A 564 73.62 -11.52 24.32
C ALA A 564 72.59 -10.72 25.18
N GLN A 565 73.08 -10.01 26.20
CA GLN A 565 72.41 -8.90 26.92
C GLN A 565 73.13 -7.56 26.52
N PRO A 566 72.99 -6.37 27.17
CA PRO A 566 72.05 -5.91 28.22
C PRO A 566 71.38 -4.52 28.00
N VAL A 567 70.32 -4.23 28.78
CA VAL A 567 70.09 -3.09 29.73
C VAL A 567 70.66 -1.69 29.36
N THR A 568 69.89 -0.57 29.35
CA THR A 568 69.54 0.29 30.52
C THR A 568 68.24 1.15 30.38
N PRO A 569 67.69 1.74 31.48
CA PRO A 569 66.41 2.49 31.52
C PRO A 569 66.50 3.99 31.90
N VAL A 570 65.37 4.71 31.78
CA VAL A 570 65.06 6.08 32.28
C VAL A 570 63.51 6.07 32.55
N THR A 571 62.96 6.12 33.77
CA THR A 571 62.69 7.28 34.68
C THR A 571 61.89 8.42 34.02
N ASP A 572 60.93 9.11 34.64
CA ASP A 572 60.44 9.14 36.04
C ASP A 572 59.01 9.78 36.15
N ASN A 573 58.24 9.43 37.20
CA ASN A 573 57.48 10.29 38.15
C ASN A 573 56.64 11.53 37.68
N PHE A 574 55.51 11.96 38.28
CA PHE A 574 54.68 11.53 39.44
C PHE A 574 53.30 12.26 39.49
N PHE A 575 52.49 11.92 40.51
CA PHE A 575 51.38 12.65 41.18
C PHE A 575 49.89 12.27 40.94
N ASP A 576 49.18 12.20 42.08
CA ASP A 576 47.80 11.77 42.34
C ASP A 576 47.30 12.53 43.65
N PRO A 577 46.23 12.18 44.41
CA PRO A 577 45.07 13.08 44.55
C PRO A 577 44.57 13.38 45.99
N SER A 578 43.62 14.32 46.13
CA SER A 578 42.60 14.49 47.22
C SER A 578 41.86 15.84 47.01
N GLU A 579 40.66 16.17 47.51
CA GLU A 579 39.71 15.68 48.53
C GLU A 579 38.27 15.63 47.92
N VAL A 580 37.22 14.88 48.36
CA VAL A 580 36.67 14.52 49.70
C VAL A 580 35.87 15.70 50.32
N PHE A 581 34.60 15.61 50.77
CA PHE A 581 33.71 14.46 51.07
C PHE A 581 32.17 14.74 50.85
N ASN A 582 31.36 13.71 51.12
CA ASN A 582 29.90 13.55 51.37
C ASN A 582 28.95 14.74 51.62
N GLU A 583 27.66 14.55 51.27
CA GLU A 583 26.56 14.51 52.26
C GLU A 583 25.35 13.65 51.82
N PHE A 584 24.60 13.08 52.78
CA PHE A 584 23.41 12.21 52.62
C PHE A 584 22.46 12.44 53.81
N PRO A 585 21.14 12.22 53.63
CA PRO A 585 20.44 11.36 54.59
C PRO A 585 19.46 10.35 53.95
N HIS A 586 19.20 9.25 54.67
CA HIS A 586 18.37 8.12 54.22
C HIS A 586 16.92 8.18 54.72
N VAL A 587 16.01 7.49 54.02
CA VAL A 587 14.78 6.94 54.62
C VAL A 587 14.52 5.51 54.09
N TYR A 588 14.81 4.53 54.96
CA TYR A 588 14.43 3.09 55.00
C TYR A 588 14.71 2.09 53.85
N SER A 589 15.40 1.02 54.29
CA SER A 589 15.47 -0.36 53.76
C SER A 589 14.10 -1.10 53.87
N PHE A 590 13.86 -2.30 53.34
CA PHE A 590 14.50 -3.64 53.49
C PHE A 590 14.20 -4.50 52.22
N ALA A 591 14.81 -5.65 51.93
CA ALA A 591 16.09 -6.32 52.23
C ALA A 591 16.12 -7.65 51.42
N GLY A 592 17.22 -8.35 51.13
CA GLY A 592 18.63 -8.06 51.42
C GLY A 592 19.39 -9.34 51.84
N SER A 593 20.19 -9.91 50.93
CA SER A 593 21.12 -11.03 51.19
C SER A 593 22.28 -11.06 50.17
N ASP A 594 23.25 -10.14 50.31
CA ASP A 594 24.61 -10.36 49.77
C ASP A 594 25.39 -11.32 50.70
N PRO A 595 26.67 -11.65 50.43
CA PRO A 595 27.10 -12.53 49.35
C PRO A 595 28.06 -13.63 49.87
N GLU A 596 28.52 -14.56 49.01
CA GLU A 596 29.88 -15.10 49.22
C GLU A 596 30.58 -15.49 47.90
N LEU A 597 31.91 -15.44 47.94
CA LEU A 597 32.79 -15.49 46.77
C LEU A 597 33.14 -16.93 46.36
N SER A 598 33.03 -17.20 45.06
CA SER A 598 33.49 -18.47 44.47
C SER A 598 35.01 -18.58 44.49
N ILE A 599 35.58 -19.21 45.52
CA ILE A 599 36.96 -19.71 45.46
C ILE A 599 36.96 -20.91 44.51
N SER A 600 37.77 -20.83 43.45
CA SER A 600 38.06 -21.97 42.57
C SER A 600 39.50 -22.42 42.79
N SER A 601 39.68 -23.73 42.94
CA SER A 601 40.98 -24.38 42.75
C SER A 601 40.78 -25.58 41.84
N LEU A 602 41.40 -25.54 40.67
CA LEU A 602 41.75 -26.76 39.96
C LEU A 602 42.96 -27.36 40.68
N ASP A 603 42.99 -28.67 40.89
CA ASP A 603 43.87 -29.50 40.07
C ASP A 603 43.59 -30.99 40.27
N GLY A 604 44.00 -31.81 39.30
CA GLY A 604 43.63 -33.21 39.22
C GLY A 604 44.74 -34.20 39.59
N LYS A 605 44.31 -35.42 39.93
CA LYS A 605 45.05 -36.69 39.80
C LYS A 605 46.55 -36.69 40.18
N ASN A 606 46.87 -37.22 41.38
CA ASN A 606 47.62 -38.49 41.47
C ASN A 606 47.85 -38.96 42.92
N THR A 607 47.31 -40.14 43.26
CA THR A 607 47.96 -41.06 44.20
C THR A 607 47.60 -42.49 43.82
N LYS A 608 48.55 -43.43 43.97
CA LYS A 608 48.39 -44.81 43.48
C LYS A 608 47.92 -45.77 44.57
N VAL A 609 46.93 -46.58 44.19
CA VAL A 609 46.70 -48.00 44.55
C VAL A 609 47.73 -48.61 45.50
N ARG A 610 47.26 -49.26 46.57
CA ARG A 610 47.90 -50.50 47.05
C ARG A 610 46.93 -51.52 47.68
N GLN A 611 46.48 -52.46 46.83
CA GLN A 611 46.13 -53.87 47.12
C GLN A 611 44.97 -54.10 48.12
N ASN A 612 43.87 -54.73 47.72
CA ASN A 612 43.83 -56.14 47.29
C ASN A 612 42.74 -56.46 46.23
N ASN A 613 42.89 -57.61 45.58
CA ASN A 613 41.80 -58.35 44.91
C ASN A 613 40.86 -58.98 45.99
N GLU A 614 39.66 -59.48 45.71
CA GLU A 614 39.07 -59.90 44.42
C GLU A 614 37.52 -59.80 44.47
N ASN A 615 36.92 -59.46 43.33
CA ASN A 615 35.51 -59.67 42.93
C ASN A 615 34.43 -59.92 44.01
N ASN A 616 33.61 -58.90 44.29
CA ASN A 616 32.26 -58.90 43.73
C ASN A 616 31.69 -57.48 43.59
N ILE A 617 30.62 -57.31 42.82
CA ILE A 617 29.90 -56.04 42.67
C ILE A 617 28.67 -56.08 43.57
N ASP A 618 28.70 -55.30 44.67
CA ASP A 618 27.52 -54.62 45.18
C ASP A 618 27.94 -53.44 46.06
N PHE A 619 27.20 -52.33 46.00
CA PHE A 619 27.30 -51.22 46.96
C PHE A 619 26.05 -50.32 46.86
N ASP A 620 25.07 -50.70 47.67
CA ASP A 620 24.15 -49.81 48.40
C ASP A 620 23.36 -48.78 47.58
N GLU A 621 22.24 -49.26 47.05
CA GLU A 621 20.85 -48.84 47.34
C GLU A 621 20.61 -47.70 48.37
N GLU A 622 21.28 -46.54 48.25
CA GLU A 622 20.90 -45.31 48.96
C GLU A 622 21.20 -44.09 48.05
N THR A 623 20.25 -43.59 47.26
CA THR A 623 19.23 -42.67 47.78
C THR A 623 18.07 -42.49 46.79
N LYS A 624 17.01 -43.30 46.93
CA LYS A 624 15.68 -42.99 46.35
C LYS A 624 14.67 -42.49 47.38
N GLU A 625 14.88 -42.75 48.67
CA GLU A 625 14.09 -42.14 49.74
C GLU A 625 14.60 -40.72 50.05
N GLY A 626 13.66 -39.77 50.19
CA GLY A 626 13.98 -38.37 50.51
C GLY A 626 14.37 -37.48 49.32
N CYS A 627 14.29 -37.99 48.09
CA CYS A 627 14.26 -37.14 46.90
C CYS A 627 12.98 -36.30 46.84
N ASP A 628 13.03 -35.19 46.09
CA ASP A 628 11.88 -34.32 45.88
C ASP A 628 10.85 -34.97 44.93
N GLU A 629 9.55 -34.74 45.13
CA GLU A 629 8.49 -35.34 44.30
C GLU A 629 8.55 -34.90 42.82
N GLN A 630 9.21 -33.78 42.54
CA GLN A 630 9.46 -33.28 41.18
C GLN A 630 10.63 -34.01 40.47
N CYS A 631 11.43 -34.80 41.19
CA CYS A 631 12.47 -35.65 40.59
C CYS A 631 11.84 -36.86 39.88
N ASP A 632 12.46 -37.30 38.80
CA ASP A 632 12.07 -38.53 38.10
C ASP A 632 12.69 -39.79 38.72
N ASP A 633 12.44 -40.93 38.07
CA ASP A 633 12.86 -42.24 38.56
C ASP A 633 14.39 -42.48 38.39
N GLN A 634 15.17 -41.52 37.87
CA GLN A 634 16.65 -41.54 37.92
C GLN A 634 17.17 -41.19 39.33
N GLY A 635 16.38 -40.47 40.14
CA GLY A 635 16.74 -40.10 41.51
C GLY A 635 17.33 -38.68 41.67
N CYS A 636 18.05 -38.46 42.77
CA CYS A 636 18.57 -37.16 43.17
C CYS A 636 19.95 -37.25 43.83
N PHE A 637 20.67 -36.12 43.88
CA PHE A 637 21.95 -35.96 44.60
C PHE A 637 21.82 -35.06 45.84
N GLY A 638 20.62 -34.98 46.41
CA GLY A 638 20.29 -34.17 47.58
C GLY A 638 18.79 -33.87 47.69
N LYS A 639 18.37 -33.22 48.77
CA LYS A 639 16.97 -32.87 49.02
C LYS A 639 16.55 -31.57 48.32
N GLY A 640 15.28 -31.51 47.90
CA GLY A 640 14.67 -30.36 47.24
C GLY A 640 14.78 -30.37 45.71
N PRO A 641 13.95 -29.58 45.01
CA PRO A 641 13.71 -29.76 43.57
C PRO A 641 14.88 -29.33 42.69
N SER A 642 15.91 -28.68 43.24
CA SER A 642 17.14 -28.27 42.56
C SER A 642 18.29 -29.29 42.65
N LYS A 643 17.99 -30.51 43.10
CA LYS A 643 18.93 -31.61 43.33
C LYS A 643 18.56 -32.92 42.62
N CYS A 644 17.56 -32.90 41.75
CA CYS A 644 17.19 -34.05 40.93
C CYS A 644 18.24 -34.34 39.85
N ILE A 645 18.40 -35.61 39.45
CA ILE A 645 19.23 -36.02 38.32
C ILE A 645 18.49 -35.70 37.00
N ALA A 646 17.19 -36.00 36.93
CA ALA A 646 16.26 -35.50 35.92
C ALA A 646 14.89 -35.17 36.55
N CYS A 647 14.05 -34.44 35.81
CA CYS A 647 12.77 -33.92 36.30
C CYS A 647 11.61 -34.78 35.80
N ARG A 648 10.68 -35.14 36.69
CA ARG A 648 9.50 -35.97 36.34
C ARG A 648 8.54 -35.28 35.39
N TYR A 649 8.47 -33.95 35.46
CA TYR A 649 7.58 -33.13 34.65
C TYR A 649 8.33 -32.12 33.80
N LYS A 650 8.85 -31.04 34.41
CA LYS A 650 9.48 -29.91 33.69
C LYS A 650 10.68 -29.35 34.46
N ARG A 651 11.57 -28.63 33.77
CA ARG A 651 12.77 -28.02 34.36
C ARG A 651 12.82 -26.51 34.10
N MET A 652 13.02 -25.72 35.14
CA MET A 652 13.40 -24.30 35.04
C MET A 652 14.82 -24.14 35.61
N ASP A 653 15.76 -23.70 34.79
CA ASP A 653 17.20 -23.70 35.05
C ASP A 653 17.72 -25.06 35.56
N LYS A 654 17.89 -25.19 36.88
CA LYS A 654 18.36 -26.40 37.58
C LYS A 654 17.30 -27.00 38.52
N THR A 655 16.08 -26.49 38.49
CA THR A 655 15.00 -26.83 39.42
C THR A 655 13.87 -27.54 38.67
N CYS A 656 13.43 -28.68 39.19
CA CYS A 656 12.30 -29.43 38.66
C CYS A 656 10.98 -28.87 39.18
N ILE A 657 10.00 -28.72 38.30
CA ILE A 657 8.69 -28.13 38.59
C ILE A 657 7.58 -28.85 37.82
N SER A 658 6.37 -28.88 38.36
CA SER A 658 5.21 -29.58 37.80
C SER A 658 4.63 -28.88 36.57
N ALA A 659 4.66 -27.55 36.57
CA ALA A 659 4.27 -26.69 35.46
C ALA A 659 5.26 -25.53 35.31
N CYS A 660 5.46 -25.05 34.09
CA CYS A 660 6.24 -23.83 33.85
C CYS A 660 5.46 -22.61 34.40
N PRO A 661 6.15 -21.57 34.91
CA PRO A 661 5.49 -20.36 35.41
C PRO A 661 4.75 -19.59 34.30
N PRO A 662 3.84 -18.66 34.66
CA PRO A 662 3.24 -17.72 33.71
C PRO A 662 4.30 -17.05 32.82
N ARG A 663 3.93 -16.75 31.57
CA ARG A 663 4.83 -16.26 30.51
C ARG A 663 5.98 -17.21 30.14
N SER A 664 5.81 -18.52 30.34
CA SER A 664 6.71 -19.52 29.76
C SER A 664 5.97 -20.76 29.24
N TYR A 665 6.47 -21.30 28.13
CA TYR A 665 6.05 -22.59 27.56
C TYR A 665 7.11 -23.66 27.87
N THR A 666 6.93 -24.87 27.35
CA THR A 666 7.87 -25.99 27.53
C THR A 666 8.42 -26.42 26.18
N ASP A 667 9.74 -26.48 26.06
CA ASP A 667 10.39 -26.99 24.86
C ASP A 667 10.35 -28.53 24.76
N SER A 668 10.83 -29.06 23.64
CA SER A 668 10.89 -30.50 23.36
C SER A 668 11.81 -31.31 24.29
N GLN A 669 12.58 -30.64 25.16
CA GLN A 669 13.46 -31.26 26.16
C GLN A 669 12.89 -31.14 27.59
N GLY A 670 11.65 -30.66 27.74
CA GLY A 670 10.99 -30.47 29.02
C GLY A 670 11.45 -29.23 29.79
N ALA A 671 12.26 -28.36 29.20
CA ALA A 671 12.71 -27.13 29.85
C ALA A 671 11.74 -25.97 29.59
N CYS A 672 11.60 -25.09 30.58
CA CYS A 672 10.70 -23.94 30.52
C CYS A 672 11.39 -22.76 29.81
N GLN A 673 10.79 -22.29 28.73
CA GLN A 673 11.30 -21.21 27.88
C GLN A 673 10.34 -20.02 27.90
N PRO A 674 10.81 -18.76 27.89
CA PRO A 674 9.93 -17.59 27.94
C PRO A 674 9.03 -17.50 26.70
N CYS A 675 7.80 -17.03 26.91
CA CYS A 675 6.90 -16.64 25.84
C CYS A 675 7.38 -15.38 25.12
N HIS A 676 6.83 -15.12 23.93
CA HIS A 676 6.85 -13.78 23.35
C HIS A 676 6.28 -12.75 24.34
N GLU A 677 6.85 -11.53 24.38
CA GLU A 677 6.52 -10.50 25.39
C GLU A 677 5.04 -10.10 25.43
N ALA A 678 4.35 -10.20 24.29
CA ALA A 678 2.92 -9.94 24.15
C ALA A 678 2.01 -11.09 24.64
N CYS A 679 2.54 -12.26 25.02
CA CYS A 679 1.75 -13.37 25.57
C CYS A 679 1.85 -13.45 27.11
N GLU A 680 0.70 -13.63 27.79
CA GLU A 680 0.66 -14.05 29.20
C GLU A 680 0.80 -15.58 29.32
N THR A 681 0.24 -16.32 28.35
CA THR A 681 0.43 -17.78 28.20
C THR A 681 0.62 -18.13 26.73
N CYS A 682 1.45 -19.14 26.43
CA CYS A 682 1.81 -19.51 25.07
C CYS A 682 2.13 -21.01 24.93
N THR A 683 2.18 -21.50 23.69
CA THR A 683 2.67 -22.85 23.33
C THR A 683 4.08 -22.88 22.74
N GLY A 684 4.66 -21.71 22.48
CA GLY A 684 5.94 -21.53 21.77
C GLY A 684 6.46 -20.10 21.91
N PRO A 685 7.63 -19.78 21.32
CA PRO A 685 8.34 -18.53 21.55
C PRO A 685 7.81 -17.34 20.73
N GLU A 686 6.92 -17.57 19.76
CA GLU A 686 6.48 -16.56 18.80
C GLU A 686 5.13 -15.94 19.18
N GLN A 687 4.84 -14.75 18.66
CA GLN A 687 3.58 -14.03 18.92
C GLN A 687 2.34 -14.81 18.42
N LYS A 688 2.50 -15.63 17.36
CA LYS A 688 1.48 -16.56 16.84
C LYS A 688 1.31 -17.84 17.68
N ASN A 689 1.97 -17.92 18.84
CA ASN A 689 1.80 -19.00 19.82
C ASN A 689 1.10 -18.53 21.10
N CYS A 690 0.63 -17.28 21.16
CA CYS A 690 -0.07 -16.75 22.33
C CYS A 690 -1.44 -17.44 22.55
N LEU A 691 -1.59 -18.17 23.65
CA LEU A 691 -2.90 -18.68 24.09
C LEU A 691 -3.73 -17.57 24.74
N THR A 692 -3.08 -16.66 25.48
CA THR A 692 -3.67 -15.43 26.05
C THR A 692 -2.66 -14.29 25.99
N CYS A 693 -3.14 -13.08 25.76
CA CYS A 693 -2.29 -11.89 25.68
C CYS A 693 -1.86 -11.35 27.05
N SER A 694 -0.68 -10.72 27.09
CA SER A 694 -0.20 -9.91 28.21
C SER A 694 -1.20 -8.78 28.53
N PRO A 695 -1.28 -8.30 29.79
CA PRO A 695 -1.96 -7.05 30.11
C PRO A 695 -1.55 -5.91 29.16
N GLY A 696 -2.52 -5.08 28.76
CA GLY A 696 -2.33 -4.03 27.77
C GLY A 696 -2.26 -4.52 26.31
N HIS A 697 -2.41 -5.83 26.07
CA HIS A 697 -2.49 -6.41 24.73
C HIS A 697 -3.84 -7.10 24.51
N VAL A 698 -4.32 -6.99 23.28
CA VAL A 698 -5.57 -7.52 22.74
C VAL A 698 -5.30 -8.52 21.62
N ARG A 699 -6.12 -9.57 21.55
CA ARG A 699 -5.91 -10.71 20.64
C ARG A 699 -6.64 -10.49 19.33
N VAL A 700 -5.91 -10.45 18.21
CA VAL A 700 -6.52 -10.37 16.87
C VAL A 700 -6.97 -11.77 16.45
N ILE A 701 -8.29 -12.01 16.43
CA ILE A 701 -8.87 -13.37 16.50
C ILE A 701 -8.58 -14.27 15.29
N ASP A 702 -8.25 -13.66 14.14
CA ASP A 702 -8.04 -14.31 12.85
C ASP A 702 -6.55 -14.37 12.43
N LEU A 703 -5.67 -13.67 13.17
CA LEU A 703 -4.21 -13.69 13.01
C LEU A 703 -3.49 -14.41 14.17
N ASP A 704 -4.18 -14.63 15.30
CA ASP A 704 -3.65 -15.09 16.60
C ASP A 704 -2.48 -14.31 17.20
N ILE A 705 -2.31 -13.05 16.80
CA ILE A 705 -1.29 -12.17 17.38
C ILE A 705 -1.89 -11.28 18.48
N CYS A 706 -1.10 -11.06 19.52
CA CYS A 706 -1.41 -10.14 20.61
C CYS A 706 -0.80 -8.76 20.35
N LEU A 707 -1.60 -7.79 19.91
CA LEU A 707 -1.17 -6.40 19.68
C LEU A 707 -1.61 -5.50 20.83
N GLN A 708 -1.00 -4.33 21.01
CA GLN A 708 -1.49 -3.35 22.00
C GLN A 708 -2.77 -2.62 21.57
N GLN A 709 -3.16 -2.78 20.31
CA GLN A 709 -4.31 -2.15 19.70
C GLN A 709 -4.80 -2.98 18.53
N CYS A 710 -6.11 -3.00 18.32
CA CYS A 710 -6.70 -3.58 17.13
C CYS A 710 -6.27 -2.83 15.86
N PRO A 711 -5.93 -3.55 14.77
CA PRO A 711 -5.65 -2.92 13.48
C PRO A 711 -6.95 -2.37 12.88
N GLU A 712 -6.84 -1.42 11.95
CA GLU A 712 -8.01 -0.92 11.21
C GLU A 712 -8.71 -2.06 10.43
N GLY A 713 -10.02 -1.94 10.24
CA GLY A 713 -10.90 -3.06 9.89
C GLY A 713 -11.37 -3.92 11.07
N PHE A 714 -10.96 -3.62 12.31
CA PHE A 714 -11.38 -4.32 13.53
C PHE A 714 -11.75 -3.33 14.65
N TYR A 715 -12.72 -3.70 15.49
CA TYR A 715 -13.01 -3.00 16.74
C TYR A 715 -12.52 -3.82 17.95
N GLU A 716 -12.30 -3.14 19.07
CA GLU A 716 -11.89 -3.76 20.34
C GLU A 716 -13.11 -4.20 21.15
N ASN A 717 -13.24 -5.51 21.38
CA ASN A 717 -14.12 -6.06 22.39
C ASN A 717 -13.40 -6.05 23.75
N PHE A 718 -13.64 -4.99 24.53
CA PHE A 718 -13.05 -4.79 25.85
C PHE A 718 -13.39 -5.89 26.88
N ALA A 719 -14.50 -6.62 26.72
CA ALA A 719 -14.90 -7.67 27.67
C ALA A 719 -13.99 -8.90 27.54
N ASP A 720 -13.69 -9.31 26.31
CA ASP A 720 -12.87 -10.49 26.02
C ASP A 720 -11.40 -10.13 25.70
N ARG A 721 -11.08 -8.83 25.56
CA ARG A 721 -9.79 -8.29 25.07
C ARG A 721 -9.39 -8.88 23.72
N THR A 722 -10.35 -8.89 22.80
CA THR A 722 -10.20 -9.40 21.43
C THR A 722 -10.48 -8.31 20.41
N CYS A 723 -9.82 -8.40 19.26
CA CYS A 723 -10.11 -7.56 18.10
C CYS A 723 -11.00 -8.35 17.14
N ILE A 724 -12.21 -7.84 16.89
CA ILE A 724 -13.23 -8.50 16.08
C ILE A 724 -13.37 -7.72 14.77
N PRO A 725 -13.34 -8.37 13.60
CA PRO A 725 -13.41 -7.68 12.31
C PRO A 725 -14.77 -7.01 12.12
N CYS A 726 -14.74 -5.84 11.48
CA CYS A 726 -15.92 -5.08 11.09
C CYS A 726 -16.80 -5.84 10.07
N GLN A 727 -18.04 -5.38 9.88
CA GLN A 727 -18.89 -5.89 8.80
C GLN A 727 -18.24 -5.60 7.43
N PRO A 728 -18.34 -6.47 6.42
CA PRO A 728 -17.80 -6.16 5.08
C PRO A 728 -18.34 -4.83 4.53
N ASN A 729 -17.51 -4.11 3.78
CA ASN A 729 -17.71 -2.74 3.29
C ASN A 729 -17.53 -1.63 4.35
N CYS A 730 -17.02 -1.96 5.54
CA CYS A 730 -16.76 -1.04 6.63
C CYS A 730 -15.26 -1.00 7.00
N ALA A 731 -14.62 0.15 6.79
CA ALA A 731 -13.20 0.37 7.08
C ALA A 731 -12.92 0.56 8.59
N GLU A 732 -13.83 1.25 9.30
CA GLU A 732 -13.79 1.41 10.75
C GLU A 732 -15.18 1.22 11.36
N CYS A 733 -15.27 0.47 12.46
CA CYS A 733 -16.47 0.25 13.24
C CYS A 733 -16.17 0.41 14.75
N GLN A 734 -17.21 0.67 15.54
CA GLN A 734 -17.11 0.89 16.99
C GLN A 734 -18.14 0.05 17.74
N ASP A 735 -17.76 -0.52 18.89
CA ASP A 735 -18.58 -1.33 19.81
C ASP A 735 -19.17 -2.65 19.25
N ARG A 736 -19.39 -2.75 17.93
CA ARG A 736 -19.93 -3.89 17.17
C ARG A 736 -19.43 -3.89 15.72
N PRO A 737 -19.49 -5.03 15.01
CA PRO A 737 -19.13 -5.09 13.59
C PRO A 737 -20.01 -4.20 12.69
N ASP A 738 -21.28 -4.00 13.08
CA ASP A 738 -22.33 -3.39 12.26
C ASP A 738 -22.55 -1.88 12.52
N GLN A 739 -21.88 -1.34 13.54
CA GLN A 739 -21.87 0.09 13.84
C GLN A 739 -20.69 0.74 13.13
N CYS A 740 -20.86 0.91 11.82
CA CYS A 740 -19.81 1.47 10.98
C CYS A 740 -19.64 2.98 11.24
N THR A 741 -18.39 3.42 11.43
CA THR A 741 -17.99 4.82 11.62
C THR A 741 -17.37 5.41 10.34
N SER A 742 -16.66 4.59 9.56
CA SER A 742 -16.09 4.94 8.25
C SER A 742 -16.21 3.79 7.24
N CYS A 743 -16.57 4.10 5.99
CA CYS A 743 -16.84 3.14 4.93
C CYS A 743 -15.60 2.83 4.08
N ASP A 744 -15.57 1.63 3.47
CA ASP A 744 -14.62 1.35 2.40
C ASP A 744 -14.87 2.29 1.19
N HIS A 745 -13.80 2.56 0.42
CA HIS A 745 -13.74 3.66 -0.55
C HIS A 745 -14.95 3.73 -1.51
N HIS A 746 -15.46 4.96 -1.71
CA HIS A 746 -16.59 5.30 -2.58
C HIS A 746 -17.96 4.75 -2.17
N LEU A 747 -18.12 4.24 -0.95
CA LEU A 747 -19.42 3.87 -0.39
C LEU A 747 -19.99 4.97 0.53
N LEU A 748 -21.31 5.13 0.47
CA LEU A 748 -22.03 6.22 1.11
C LEU A 748 -22.54 5.82 2.49
N MET A 749 -22.13 6.56 3.52
CA MET A 749 -22.52 6.32 4.90
C MET A 749 -23.95 6.81 5.17
N TYR A 750 -24.83 5.90 5.59
CA TYR A 750 -26.19 6.19 6.04
C TYR A 750 -26.57 5.29 7.23
N GLN A 751 -26.97 5.90 8.34
CA GLN A 751 -27.41 5.18 9.55
C GLN A 751 -26.41 4.09 10.02
N SER A 752 -25.13 4.47 10.10
CA SER A 752 -23.99 3.59 10.45
C SER A 752 -23.78 2.38 9.51
N LYS A 753 -24.25 2.47 8.26
CA LYS A 753 -24.09 1.44 7.22
C LYS A 753 -23.64 2.04 5.90
N CYS A 754 -22.86 1.26 5.16
CA CYS A 754 -22.26 1.67 3.89
C CYS A 754 -23.12 1.19 2.72
N LEU A 755 -23.53 2.12 1.86
CA LEU A 755 -24.45 1.89 0.74
C LEU A 755 -23.81 2.26 -0.60
N ALA A 756 -24.21 1.58 -1.68
CA ALA A 756 -23.78 1.88 -3.03
C ALA A 756 -24.36 3.20 -3.59
N SER A 757 -25.44 3.69 -2.98
CA SER A 757 -26.24 4.82 -3.46
C SER A 757 -27.20 5.29 -2.37
N CYS A 758 -27.47 6.59 -2.30
CA CYS A 758 -28.41 7.12 -1.32
C CYS A 758 -29.88 6.68 -1.58
N PRO A 759 -30.66 6.39 -0.52
CA PRO A 759 -32.07 6.03 -0.64
C PRO A 759 -32.97 7.21 -1.08
N LYS A 760 -34.20 6.91 -1.50
CA LYS A 760 -35.19 7.95 -1.88
C LYS A 760 -35.39 8.99 -0.76
N ASN A 761 -35.70 10.22 -1.16
CA ASN A 761 -35.76 11.41 -0.30
C ASN A 761 -34.44 11.78 0.40
N THR A 762 -33.30 11.24 -0.05
CA THR A 762 -31.95 11.68 0.36
C THR A 762 -31.07 11.91 -0.87
N TYR A 763 -30.00 12.68 -0.70
CA TYR A 763 -28.99 12.97 -1.71
C TYR A 763 -27.58 12.73 -1.15
N GLU A 764 -26.63 12.50 -2.06
CA GLU A 764 -25.21 12.32 -1.76
C GLU A 764 -24.53 13.66 -1.44
N THR A 765 -23.76 13.70 -0.36
CA THR A 765 -22.95 14.86 0.03
C THR A 765 -21.46 14.64 -0.28
N ASP A 766 -20.71 15.74 -0.45
CA ASP A 766 -19.27 15.79 -0.80
C ASP A 766 -18.34 14.97 0.13
N ASP A 767 -18.84 14.51 1.28
CA ASP A 767 -18.17 13.70 2.29
C ASP A 767 -18.67 12.23 2.34
N TYR A 768 -19.24 11.75 1.24
CA TYR A 768 -19.76 10.39 1.06
C TYR A 768 -20.81 9.99 2.10
N ARG A 769 -21.80 10.86 2.34
CA ARG A 769 -22.95 10.59 3.23
C ARG A 769 -24.27 10.84 2.51
N CYS A 770 -25.35 10.36 3.10
CA CYS A 770 -26.71 10.57 2.57
C CYS A 770 -27.52 11.53 3.47
N ALA A 771 -27.76 12.74 2.98
CA ALA A 771 -28.50 13.81 3.67
C ALA A 771 -29.94 13.94 3.12
N PRO A 772 -30.92 14.38 3.92
CA PRO A 772 -32.32 14.46 3.49
C PRO A 772 -32.58 15.56 2.46
N CYS A 773 -33.42 15.25 1.47
CA CYS A 773 -34.00 16.23 0.55
C CYS A 773 -34.98 17.17 1.27
N HIS A 774 -35.30 18.30 0.63
CA HIS A 774 -36.43 19.13 1.05
C HIS A 774 -37.76 18.36 0.95
N GLU A 775 -38.68 18.57 1.89
CA GLU A 775 -39.99 17.88 1.97
C GLU A 775 -40.89 18.00 0.72
N SER A 776 -40.57 18.93 -0.18
CA SER A 776 -41.28 19.12 -1.45
C SER A 776 -40.76 18.25 -2.60
N CYS A 777 -39.60 17.60 -2.46
CA CYS A 777 -38.95 16.79 -3.50
C CYS A 777 -39.10 15.29 -3.21
N GLU A 778 -39.24 14.45 -4.25
CA GLU A 778 -39.09 12.99 -4.16
C GLU A 778 -37.61 12.57 -4.35
N THR A 779 -36.88 13.28 -5.22
CA THR A 779 -35.42 13.22 -5.37
C THR A 779 -34.84 14.62 -5.59
N CYS A 780 -33.57 14.83 -5.23
CA CYS A 780 -32.93 16.15 -5.22
C CYS A 780 -31.40 16.09 -5.42
N THR A 781 -30.78 17.23 -5.73
CA THR A 781 -29.30 17.43 -5.65
C THR A 781 -28.86 18.15 -4.38
N GLY A 782 -29.78 18.41 -3.44
CA GLY A 782 -29.50 19.18 -2.24
C GLY A 782 -30.73 19.42 -1.39
N SER A 783 -30.51 19.92 -0.18
CA SER A 783 -31.54 20.12 0.85
C SER A 783 -32.49 21.31 0.61
N ASN A 784 -32.27 22.12 -0.43
CA ASN A 784 -33.13 23.27 -0.73
C ASN A 784 -34.36 22.86 -1.58
N SER A 785 -35.49 23.50 -1.29
CA SER A 785 -36.73 23.50 -2.08
C SER A 785 -36.58 23.74 -3.59
N SER A 786 -35.47 24.37 -4.03
CA SER A 786 -35.13 24.64 -5.44
C SER A 786 -34.05 23.71 -6.01
N GLN A 787 -33.82 22.56 -5.40
CA GLN A 787 -32.90 21.52 -5.86
C GLN A 787 -33.61 20.18 -6.14
N CYS A 788 -34.93 20.20 -6.36
CA CYS A 788 -35.71 19.02 -6.71
C CYS A 788 -35.44 18.55 -8.15
N ILE A 789 -35.30 17.24 -8.32
CA ILE A 789 -35.24 16.54 -9.62
C ILE A 789 -36.53 15.78 -9.90
N SER A 790 -37.26 15.34 -8.89
CA SER A 790 -38.60 14.77 -9.07
C SER A 790 -39.54 15.23 -7.98
N CYS A 791 -40.82 15.34 -8.32
CA CYS A 791 -41.85 15.90 -7.45
C CYS A 791 -42.83 14.81 -6.99
N PRO A 792 -43.17 14.73 -5.69
CA PRO A 792 -44.10 13.74 -5.17
C PRO A 792 -45.50 13.94 -5.78
N SER A 793 -46.31 12.88 -5.78
CA SER A 793 -47.65 12.86 -6.39
C SER A 793 -48.52 14.06 -5.96
N GLY A 794 -49.12 14.75 -6.93
CA GLY A 794 -49.88 15.99 -6.68
C GLY A 794 -49.03 17.26 -6.65
N ARG A 795 -47.78 17.20 -7.14
CA ARG A 795 -46.94 18.35 -7.47
C ARG A 795 -46.31 18.21 -8.85
N PHE A 796 -45.94 19.33 -9.45
CA PHE A 796 -45.31 19.46 -10.76
C PHE A 796 -43.97 20.17 -10.64
N TRP A 797 -43.00 19.78 -11.45
CA TRP A 797 -41.67 20.39 -11.51
C TRP A 797 -41.70 21.68 -12.35
N GLN A 798 -41.06 22.72 -11.82
CA GLN A 798 -40.79 24.00 -12.47
C GLN A 798 -39.43 24.51 -11.96
N GLU A 799 -38.43 24.63 -12.83
CA GLU A 799 -37.12 25.27 -12.53
C GLU A 799 -36.46 24.80 -11.21
N GLY A 800 -36.47 23.49 -10.96
CA GLY A 800 -35.88 22.88 -9.75
C GLY A 800 -36.78 22.90 -8.52
N ARG A 801 -38.01 23.42 -8.61
CA ARG A 801 -39.02 23.46 -7.54
C ARG A 801 -40.22 22.56 -7.85
N CYS A 802 -40.89 22.10 -6.80
CA CYS A 802 -42.11 21.31 -6.90
C CYS A 802 -43.35 22.09 -6.45
N VAL A 803 -44.08 22.67 -7.42
CA VAL A 803 -45.30 23.47 -7.22
C VAL A 803 -46.55 22.58 -7.21
N LYS A 804 -47.68 23.07 -6.68
CA LYS A 804 -48.97 22.35 -6.71
C LYS A 804 -49.78 22.62 -7.98
N GLU A 805 -49.66 23.84 -8.48
CA GLU A 805 -50.34 24.38 -9.66
C GLU A 805 -49.26 25.05 -10.52
N CYS A 806 -49.36 24.94 -11.84
CA CYS A 806 -48.39 25.55 -12.75
C CYS A 806 -48.59 27.07 -12.86
N PRO A 807 -47.54 27.85 -13.11
CA PRO A 807 -47.66 29.29 -13.32
C PRO A 807 -48.42 29.62 -14.63
N ALA A 808 -48.79 30.89 -14.80
CA ALA A 808 -49.35 31.38 -16.05
C ALA A 808 -48.42 31.08 -17.26
N HIS A 809 -49.00 30.98 -18.45
CA HIS A 809 -48.31 30.55 -19.68
C HIS A 809 -47.75 29.11 -19.63
N HIS A 810 -48.14 28.30 -18.64
CA HIS A 810 -47.76 26.88 -18.54
C HIS A 810 -49.01 26.01 -18.31
N TYR A 811 -48.95 24.75 -18.73
CA TYR A 811 -49.93 23.71 -18.39
C TYR A 811 -49.28 22.53 -17.68
N ALA A 812 -50.08 21.76 -16.96
CA ALA A 812 -49.61 20.64 -16.15
C ALA A 812 -49.58 19.32 -16.96
N ASP A 813 -48.39 18.77 -17.21
CA ASP A 813 -48.26 17.41 -17.73
C ASP A 813 -48.37 16.41 -16.56
N HIS A 814 -49.55 15.78 -16.45
CA HIS A 814 -49.86 14.79 -15.41
C HIS A 814 -49.10 13.46 -15.56
N HIS A 815 -48.51 13.17 -16.73
CA HIS A 815 -47.69 11.97 -16.94
C HIS A 815 -46.23 12.20 -16.53
N GLN A 816 -45.68 13.37 -16.88
CA GLN A 816 -44.29 13.73 -16.56
C GLN A 816 -44.14 14.36 -15.17
N ARG A 817 -45.23 14.84 -14.56
CA ARG A 817 -45.22 15.66 -13.33
C ARG A 817 -44.38 16.93 -13.52
N GLU A 818 -44.53 17.57 -14.67
CA GLU A 818 -43.79 18.78 -15.10
C GLU A 818 -44.78 19.86 -15.55
N CYS A 819 -44.40 21.13 -15.36
CA CYS A 819 -45.09 22.27 -15.96
C CYS A 819 -44.44 22.60 -17.30
N ILE A 820 -45.24 22.60 -18.37
CA ILE A 820 -44.77 22.78 -19.75
C ILE A 820 -45.28 24.12 -20.28
N GLU A 821 -44.41 24.91 -20.92
CA GLU A 821 -44.77 26.19 -21.52
C GLU A 821 -45.84 26.05 -22.62
N CYS A 822 -46.71 27.07 -22.72
CA CYS A 822 -47.73 27.17 -23.75
C CYS A 822 -47.15 27.63 -25.10
N PRO A 823 -47.81 27.31 -26.24
CA PRO A 823 -47.36 27.76 -27.56
C PRO A 823 -47.22 29.29 -27.66
N PRO A 824 -46.31 29.82 -28.53
CA PRO A 824 -46.11 31.26 -28.70
C PRO A 824 -47.41 32.06 -28.91
N GLY A 825 -47.51 33.21 -28.24
CA GLY A 825 -48.68 34.09 -28.27
C GLY A 825 -49.83 33.67 -27.33
N CYS A 826 -49.71 32.57 -26.58
CA CYS A 826 -50.76 32.02 -25.73
C CYS A 826 -50.65 32.45 -24.25
N SER A 827 -51.79 32.61 -23.56
CA SER A 827 -51.87 32.88 -22.11
C SER A 827 -52.33 31.66 -21.31
N GLU A 828 -53.34 30.92 -21.78
CA GLU A 828 -53.72 29.60 -21.24
C GLU A 828 -53.87 28.57 -22.37
N CYS A 829 -53.36 27.35 -22.16
CA CYS A 829 -53.37 26.29 -23.17
C CYS A 829 -53.70 24.91 -22.60
N ASN A 830 -54.02 23.98 -23.50
CA ASN A 830 -54.05 22.54 -23.23
C ASN A 830 -53.17 21.86 -24.29
N ALA A 831 -51.94 21.49 -23.90
CA ALA A 831 -50.90 21.03 -24.81
C ALA A 831 -50.72 21.97 -26.02
N THR A 832 -50.84 21.45 -27.24
CA THR A 832 -50.65 22.20 -28.49
C THR A 832 -51.81 23.13 -28.85
N THR A 833 -52.92 23.11 -28.10
CA THR A 833 -54.12 23.93 -28.37
C THR A 833 -54.18 25.10 -27.40
N CYS A 834 -54.15 26.32 -27.93
CA CYS A 834 -54.33 27.52 -27.13
C CYS A 834 -55.82 27.77 -26.83
N ILE A 835 -56.12 28.14 -25.58
CA ILE A 835 -57.48 28.44 -25.09
C ILE A 835 -57.71 29.97 -25.14
N SER A 836 -56.72 30.73 -24.70
CA SER A 836 -56.74 32.20 -24.63
C SER A 836 -55.36 32.76 -25.02
N CYS A 837 -55.35 33.88 -25.76
CA CYS A 837 -54.09 34.49 -26.24
C CYS A 837 -53.60 35.61 -25.32
N LEU A 838 -52.37 36.09 -25.58
CA LEU A 838 -51.90 37.39 -25.12
C LEU A 838 -52.68 38.54 -25.80
N ASP A 839 -52.61 39.74 -25.22
CA ASP A 839 -53.23 40.95 -25.77
C ASP A 839 -52.80 41.21 -27.23
N ASP A 840 -53.72 41.73 -28.06
CA ASP A 840 -53.61 41.93 -29.52
C ASP A 840 -53.52 40.66 -30.40
N TRP A 841 -53.67 39.46 -29.83
CA TRP A 841 -53.73 38.19 -30.57
C TRP A 841 -55.12 37.52 -30.48
N LYS A 842 -55.44 36.64 -31.42
CA LYS A 842 -56.67 35.81 -31.46
C LYS A 842 -56.37 34.37 -31.84
N VAL A 843 -57.14 33.41 -31.29
CA VAL A 843 -57.05 31.99 -31.64
C VAL A 843 -57.65 31.76 -33.02
N ASN A 844 -56.87 31.19 -33.95
CA ASN A 844 -57.32 30.83 -35.29
C ASN A 844 -58.00 29.45 -35.34
N THR A 845 -58.53 29.07 -36.51
CA THR A 845 -59.26 27.80 -36.71
C THR A 845 -58.41 26.52 -36.53
N LYS A 846 -57.09 26.65 -36.32
CA LYS A 846 -56.16 25.56 -36.00
C LYS A 846 -55.73 25.56 -34.52
N GLY A 847 -56.34 26.39 -33.66
CA GLY A 847 -56.04 26.42 -32.22
C GLY A 847 -54.72 27.11 -31.85
N ARG A 848 -54.17 27.95 -32.74
CA ARG A 848 -52.97 28.76 -32.48
C ARG A 848 -53.30 30.25 -32.46
N CYS A 849 -52.56 31.05 -31.69
CA CYS A 849 -52.72 32.49 -31.68
C CYS A 849 -52.13 33.14 -32.95
N GLN A 850 -52.74 34.22 -33.42
CA GLN A 850 -52.27 35.07 -34.51
C GLN A 850 -52.59 36.55 -34.22
N ASN A 851 -51.71 37.48 -34.63
CA ASN A 851 -51.91 38.92 -34.43
C ASN A 851 -53.12 39.46 -35.23
N GLN A 852 -53.94 40.31 -34.60
CA GLN A 852 -55.20 40.78 -35.16
C GLN A 852 -55.10 41.59 -36.46
N ASN A 853 -53.94 42.15 -36.82
CA ASN A 853 -53.77 42.88 -38.08
C ASN A 853 -53.32 42.00 -39.27
N SER A 854 -53.00 40.73 -39.02
CA SER A 854 -52.39 39.83 -40.01
C SER A 854 -53.38 39.30 -41.07
N GLU A 855 -54.70 39.45 -40.86
CA GLU A 855 -55.77 38.95 -41.76
C GLU A 855 -55.76 39.57 -43.18
N LYS A 856 -54.89 40.55 -43.46
CA LYS A 856 -54.76 41.24 -44.77
C LYS A 856 -53.53 40.85 -45.57
N CYS A 857 -52.66 40.02 -45.02
CA CYS A 857 -51.42 39.58 -45.66
C CYS A 857 -51.52 38.10 -46.04
N ASP A 858 -50.81 37.69 -47.10
CA ASP A 858 -50.69 36.26 -47.42
C ASP A 858 -49.87 35.53 -46.34
N VAL A 859 -49.93 34.19 -46.36
CA VAL A 859 -49.34 33.33 -45.31
C VAL A 859 -47.83 33.54 -45.16
N ASP A 860 -47.14 33.91 -46.24
CA ASP A 860 -45.70 34.17 -46.30
C ASP A 860 -45.30 35.60 -45.91
N GLN A 861 -46.21 36.39 -45.33
CA GLN A 861 -46.01 37.82 -45.05
C GLN A 861 -46.47 38.23 -43.64
N TYR A 862 -45.69 39.09 -42.99
CA TYR A 862 -46.05 39.75 -41.73
C TYR A 862 -46.51 41.20 -41.97
N TYR A 863 -47.32 41.73 -41.05
CA TYR A 863 -47.86 43.10 -41.13
C TYR A 863 -47.00 44.09 -40.32
N ASP A 864 -46.48 45.12 -40.97
CA ASP A 864 -45.64 46.15 -40.34
C ASP A 864 -45.87 47.52 -40.97
N SER A 865 -46.14 48.52 -40.12
CA SER A 865 -46.27 49.93 -40.50
C SER A 865 -47.29 50.21 -41.61
N GLY A 866 -48.36 49.39 -41.68
CA GLY A 866 -49.43 49.52 -42.68
C GLY A 866 -49.21 48.75 -43.99
N LEU A 867 -48.12 47.98 -44.09
CA LEU A 867 -47.76 47.20 -45.28
C LEU A 867 -47.51 45.73 -44.90
N CYS A 868 -47.87 44.82 -45.80
CA CYS A 868 -47.44 43.43 -45.73
C CYS A 868 -46.00 43.32 -46.27
N LYS A 869 -45.16 42.56 -45.57
CA LYS A 869 -43.73 42.36 -45.90
C LYS A 869 -43.41 40.87 -45.84
N PRO A 870 -42.59 40.33 -46.76
CA PRO A 870 -42.30 38.90 -46.80
C PRO A 870 -41.54 38.44 -45.54
N CYS A 871 -41.79 37.20 -45.14
CA CYS A 871 -41.09 36.52 -44.06
C CYS A 871 -39.60 36.30 -44.36
N HIS A 872 -38.83 35.96 -43.33
CA HIS A 872 -37.48 35.42 -43.52
C HIS A 872 -37.55 34.12 -44.34
N SER A 873 -36.59 33.91 -45.26
CA SER A 873 -36.62 32.86 -46.29
C SER A 873 -36.63 31.40 -45.80
N THR A 874 -36.53 31.19 -44.50
CA THR A 874 -36.64 29.88 -43.83
C THR A 874 -38.05 29.60 -43.28
N CYS A 875 -38.85 30.64 -43.04
CA CYS A 875 -40.21 30.52 -42.55
C CYS A 875 -41.18 30.22 -43.71
N ASP A 876 -42.26 29.51 -43.42
CA ASP A 876 -43.45 29.39 -44.28
C ASP A 876 -44.55 30.39 -43.85
N SER A 877 -44.54 30.79 -42.57
CA SER A 877 -45.28 31.95 -42.04
C SER A 877 -44.54 32.56 -40.85
N CYS A 878 -44.80 33.83 -40.53
CA CYS A 878 -44.08 34.59 -39.51
C CYS A 878 -44.93 35.70 -38.86
N ASP A 879 -44.48 36.22 -37.72
CA ASP A 879 -45.01 37.45 -37.09
C ASP A 879 -44.07 38.67 -37.21
N GLY A 880 -42.88 38.49 -37.81
CA GLY A 880 -41.86 39.51 -37.94
C GLY A 880 -40.75 39.21 -38.97
N PRO A 881 -39.81 40.15 -39.20
CA PRO A 881 -38.83 40.06 -40.29
C PRO A 881 -37.67 39.09 -40.07
N THR A 882 -37.53 38.51 -38.88
CA THR A 882 -36.29 37.81 -38.48
C THR A 882 -36.39 36.29 -38.61
N GLU A 883 -35.25 35.62 -38.70
CA GLU A 883 -35.13 34.16 -38.59
C GLU A 883 -35.71 33.57 -37.28
N LYS A 884 -35.99 34.42 -36.28
CA LYS A 884 -36.55 34.09 -34.95
C LYS A 884 -37.99 34.57 -34.76
N ALA A 885 -38.69 34.82 -35.88
CA ALA A 885 -40.08 35.26 -35.93
C ALA A 885 -40.96 34.31 -36.76
N CYS A 886 -40.52 33.07 -36.99
CA CYS A 886 -41.27 32.06 -37.74
C CYS A 886 -42.39 31.44 -36.89
N LEU A 887 -43.58 31.27 -37.49
CA LEU A 887 -44.73 30.55 -36.95
C LEU A 887 -44.94 29.17 -37.61
N SER A 888 -44.39 28.98 -38.81
CA SER A 888 -44.23 27.70 -39.53
C SER A 888 -42.99 27.74 -40.43
N CYS A 889 -42.56 26.58 -40.95
CA CYS A 889 -41.28 26.43 -41.67
C CYS A 889 -41.44 25.81 -43.06
N ALA A 890 -40.66 26.33 -44.01
CA ALA A 890 -40.62 25.82 -45.38
C ALA A 890 -39.99 24.42 -45.42
N SER A 891 -40.64 23.47 -46.09
CA SER A 891 -40.16 22.08 -46.17
C SER A 891 -38.77 22.01 -46.82
N PRO A 892 -37.78 21.28 -46.25
CA PRO A 892 -37.89 20.28 -45.19
C PRO A 892 -37.51 20.78 -43.78
N LEU A 893 -37.54 22.08 -43.50
CA LEU A 893 -37.20 22.63 -42.19
C LEU A 893 -38.29 22.37 -41.12
N ILE A 894 -37.86 22.36 -39.86
CA ILE A 894 -38.65 22.04 -38.67
C ILE A 894 -38.67 23.29 -37.77
N LEU A 895 -39.82 23.62 -37.18
CA LEU A 895 -39.95 24.75 -36.26
C LEU A 895 -39.43 24.37 -34.87
N GLN A 896 -38.42 25.09 -34.37
CA GLN A 896 -38.05 25.07 -32.96
C GLN A 896 -38.31 26.46 -32.38
N ASP A 897 -39.13 26.53 -31.33
CA ASP A 897 -39.54 27.79 -30.68
C ASP A 897 -40.18 28.76 -31.70
N THR A 898 -39.45 29.78 -32.14
CA THR A 898 -39.85 30.74 -33.18
C THR A 898 -38.90 30.79 -34.39
N ARG A 899 -38.08 29.75 -34.60
CA ARG A 899 -37.09 29.66 -35.70
C ARG A 899 -37.16 28.33 -36.45
N CYS A 900 -36.69 28.34 -37.69
CA CYS A 900 -36.67 27.14 -38.54
C CYS A 900 -35.29 26.51 -38.60
N VAL A 901 -35.20 25.21 -38.27
CA VAL A 901 -33.95 24.45 -38.16
C VAL A 901 -34.01 23.17 -39.01
N ALA A 902 -32.86 22.69 -39.48
CA ALA A 902 -32.77 21.46 -40.28
C ALA A 902 -32.75 20.18 -39.41
N ARG A 903 -32.42 20.32 -38.12
CA ARG A 903 -32.49 19.34 -37.04
C ARG A 903 -32.71 20.11 -35.74
N CYS A 904 -33.39 19.53 -34.76
CA CYS A 904 -33.54 20.15 -33.44
C CYS A 904 -32.19 20.25 -32.71
N ASP A 905 -32.01 21.31 -31.92
CA ASP A 905 -30.83 21.46 -31.07
C ASP A 905 -30.92 20.59 -29.80
N ASN A 906 -29.81 20.48 -29.06
CA ASN A 906 -29.78 19.77 -27.76
C ASN A 906 -30.87 20.31 -26.82
N GLY A 907 -31.49 19.41 -26.06
CA GLY A 907 -32.68 19.70 -25.24
C GLY A 907 -34.01 19.55 -25.99
N PHE A 908 -34.01 19.27 -27.30
CA PHE A 908 -35.21 19.04 -28.11
C PHE A 908 -35.09 17.78 -28.99
N TYR A 909 -36.23 17.26 -29.45
CA TYR A 909 -36.34 16.16 -30.42
C TYR A 909 -37.45 16.42 -31.45
N ASN A 910 -37.52 15.61 -32.52
CA ASN A 910 -38.59 15.66 -33.51
C ASN A 910 -39.26 14.29 -33.63
N GLU A 911 -40.56 14.19 -33.34
CA GLU A 911 -41.32 12.96 -33.59
C GLU A 911 -41.64 12.79 -35.09
N ARG A 912 -41.66 11.54 -35.55
CA ARG A 912 -41.78 11.19 -36.97
C ARG A 912 -43.13 11.62 -37.56
N GLY A 913 -43.13 12.78 -38.22
CA GLY A 913 -44.31 13.39 -38.85
C GLY A 913 -44.67 14.76 -38.27
N SER A 914 -44.04 15.18 -37.17
CA SER A 914 -44.13 16.55 -36.67
C SER A 914 -43.27 17.49 -37.51
N GLN A 915 -43.79 18.68 -37.82
CA GLN A 915 -42.99 19.81 -38.35
C GLN A 915 -42.47 20.72 -37.23
N MET A 916 -42.49 20.26 -35.98
CA MET A 916 -42.03 20.99 -34.81
C MET A 916 -41.00 20.17 -34.01
N CYS A 917 -40.12 20.87 -33.31
CA CYS A 917 -39.22 20.33 -32.31
C CYS A 917 -39.90 20.44 -30.93
N GLU A 918 -39.93 19.34 -30.19
CA GLU A 918 -40.51 19.25 -28.85
C GLU A 918 -39.40 19.17 -27.79
N PRO A 919 -39.59 19.73 -26.59
CA PRO A 919 -38.59 19.69 -25.54
C PRO A 919 -38.41 18.27 -24.97
N CYS A 920 -37.18 17.95 -24.59
CA CYS A 920 -36.86 16.78 -23.78
C CYS A 920 -37.32 16.98 -22.33
N LEU A 921 -37.61 15.87 -21.63
CA LEU A 921 -37.86 15.84 -20.18
C LEU A 921 -36.78 16.61 -19.41
N HIS A 922 -37.13 17.36 -18.35
CA HIS A 922 -36.20 18.32 -17.74
C HIS A 922 -34.88 17.72 -17.19
N THR A 923 -34.82 16.41 -16.93
CA THR A 923 -33.62 15.68 -16.48
C THR A 923 -32.62 15.37 -17.60
N CYS A 924 -33.02 15.56 -18.85
CA CYS A 924 -32.31 15.15 -20.06
C CYS A 924 -31.58 16.31 -20.75
N SER A 925 -30.44 16.06 -21.40
CA SER A 925 -29.69 17.03 -22.22
C SER A 925 -29.78 16.73 -23.72
N LYS A 926 -29.94 15.47 -24.13
CA LYS A 926 -30.29 15.06 -25.51
C LYS A 926 -31.25 13.87 -25.47
N CYS A 927 -32.34 13.92 -26.23
CA CYS A 927 -33.31 12.84 -26.33
C CYS A 927 -33.65 12.47 -27.79
N SER A 928 -34.19 11.28 -27.98
CA SER A 928 -34.66 10.75 -29.27
C SER A 928 -36.20 10.66 -29.35
N ALA A 929 -36.88 10.62 -28.20
CA ALA A 929 -38.33 10.75 -28.03
C ALA A 929 -38.61 11.33 -26.62
N LYS A 930 -39.86 11.77 -26.35
CA LYS A 930 -40.25 12.40 -25.07
C LYS A 930 -39.80 11.65 -23.80
N MET A 931 -39.81 10.32 -23.86
CA MET A 931 -39.43 9.39 -22.78
C MET A 931 -38.22 8.51 -23.16
N ASN A 932 -37.39 8.94 -24.13
CA ASN A 932 -36.18 8.22 -24.54
C ASN A 932 -35.00 9.20 -24.65
N CYS A 933 -34.50 9.57 -23.48
CA CYS A 933 -33.26 10.30 -23.30
C CYS A 933 -32.05 9.47 -23.76
N THR A 934 -31.09 10.12 -24.39
CA THR A 934 -29.82 9.53 -24.84
C THR A 934 -28.60 10.12 -24.14
N GLU A 935 -28.74 11.27 -23.47
CA GLU A 935 -27.71 11.91 -22.67
C GLU A 935 -28.36 12.74 -21.55
N CYS A 936 -27.97 12.53 -20.29
CA CYS A 936 -28.56 13.21 -19.14
C CYS A 936 -27.97 14.61 -18.90
N LYS A 937 -28.59 15.40 -18.01
CA LYS A 937 -27.93 16.57 -17.42
C LYS A 937 -26.88 16.13 -16.39
N SER A 938 -25.86 16.98 -16.18
CA SER A 938 -24.71 16.68 -15.32
C SER A 938 -25.15 16.27 -13.90
N GLY A 939 -24.55 15.19 -13.36
CA GLY A 939 -24.88 14.62 -12.06
C GLY A 939 -26.01 13.57 -12.08
N LEU A 940 -26.65 13.31 -13.23
CA LEU A 940 -27.68 12.28 -13.38
C LEU A 940 -27.19 11.07 -14.18
N GLN A 941 -27.83 9.93 -13.94
CA GLN A 941 -27.45 8.61 -14.41
C GLN A 941 -28.47 8.08 -15.42
N LEU A 942 -28.03 7.74 -16.64
CA LEU A 942 -28.89 7.24 -17.71
C LEU A 942 -29.19 5.75 -17.51
N GLN A 943 -30.47 5.40 -17.41
CA GLN A 943 -30.94 4.01 -17.36
C GLN A 943 -32.21 3.83 -18.20
N GLY A 944 -32.17 2.91 -19.18
CA GLY A 944 -33.36 2.51 -19.94
C GLY A 944 -34.00 3.58 -20.84
N GLY A 945 -33.37 4.74 -21.03
CA GLY A 945 -33.95 5.91 -21.71
C GLY A 945 -34.39 7.03 -20.77
N GLU A 946 -34.17 6.90 -19.46
CA GLU A 946 -34.54 7.89 -18.44
C GLU A 946 -33.34 8.26 -17.55
N CYS A 947 -33.39 9.42 -16.91
CA CYS A 947 -32.29 9.97 -16.10
C CYS A 947 -32.64 10.01 -14.61
N TYR A 948 -31.83 9.33 -13.79
CA TYR A 948 -32.05 9.11 -12.37
C TYR A 948 -30.96 9.77 -11.51
N THR A 949 -31.24 10.07 -10.23
CA THR A 949 -30.22 10.47 -9.25
C THR A 949 -29.24 9.33 -8.93
N SER A 950 -29.77 8.12 -8.88
CA SER A 950 -29.07 6.89 -8.52
C SER A 950 -29.64 5.74 -9.33
N CYS A 951 -28.77 4.79 -9.71
CA CYS A 951 -29.18 3.65 -10.51
C CYS A 951 -30.12 2.72 -9.75
N ALA A 952 -31.00 2.02 -10.48
CA ALA A 952 -31.91 1.05 -9.89
C ALA A 952 -31.14 -0.10 -9.20
N MET A 953 -31.77 -0.77 -8.22
CA MET A 953 -31.15 -1.91 -7.54
C MET A 953 -30.70 -2.98 -8.54
N GLY A 954 -29.48 -3.50 -8.37
CA GLY A 954 -28.82 -4.35 -9.35
C GLY A 954 -28.09 -3.59 -10.47
N TYR A 955 -27.87 -2.28 -10.33
CA TYR A 955 -27.05 -1.44 -11.23
C TYR A 955 -26.18 -0.45 -10.42
N TYR A 956 -25.09 0.02 -11.00
CA TYR A 956 -24.19 1.07 -10.48
C TYR A 956 -23.88 2.11 -11.57
N SER A 957 -23.29 3.26 -11.21
CA SER A 957 -22.89 4.30 -12.19
C SER A 957 -21.48 4.07 -12.73
N ASP A 958 -21.33 4.06 -14.05
CA ASP A 958 -20.06 4.36 -14.74
C ASP A 958 -20.26 5.60 -15.62
N LYS A 959 -19.57 6.71 -15.28
CA LYS A 959 -19.50 7.95 -16.10
C LYS A 959 -20.86 8.52 -16.54
N GLY A 960 -21.90 8.40 -15.70
CA GLY A 960 -23.26 8.87 -16.03
C GLY A 960 -24.17 7.83 -16.68
N LEU A 961 -23.74 6.57 -16.78
CA LEU A 961 -24.51 5.45 -17.32
C LEU A 961 -24.75 4.39 -16.24
N CYS A 962 -25.97 3.87 -16.13
CA CYS A 962 -26.29 2.78 -15.20
C CYS A 962 -25.95 1.41 -15.78
N VAL A 963 -24.82 0.86 -15.38
CA VAL A 963 -24.33 -0.47 -15.78
C VAL A 963 -24.78 -1.52 -14.76
N ARG A 964 -25.13 -2.73 -15.22
CA ARG A 964 -25.70 -3.77 -14.35
C ARG A 964 -24.64 -4.35 -13.42
N CYS A 965 -25.00 -4.56 -12.15
CA CYS A 965 -24.23 -5.33 -11.19
C CYS A 965 -24.00 -6.77 -11.65
N TYR A 966 -22.99 -7.41 -11.07
CA TYR A 966 -22.83 -8.85 -11.17
C TYR A 966 -24.04 -9.60 -10.61
N MET A 967 -24.31 -10.79 -11.16
CA MET A 967 -25.58 -11.50 -11.00
C MET A 967 -25.87 -12.09 -9.60
N SER A 968 -24.87 -12.20 -8.72
CA SER A 968 -25.09 -12.55 -7.31
C SER A 968 -25.32 -11.34 -6.40
N CYS A 969 -25.05 -10.11 -6.86
CA CYS A 969 -25.26 -8.89 -6.09
C CYS A 969 -26.72 -8.44 -6.10
N LYS A 970 -27.19 -7.84 -5.00
CA LYS A 970 -28.46 -7.08 -4.93
C LYS A 970 -28.23 -5.57 -5.11
N THR A 971 -27.10 -5.07 -4.63
CA THR A 971 -26.54 -3.74 -4.96
C THR A 971 -25.02 -3.88 -5.10
N CYS A 972 -24.37 -2.98 -5.84
CA CYS A 972 -22.93 -3.02 -6.07
C CYS A 972 -22.35 -1.61 -6.24
N SER A 973 -21.05 -1.45 -6.01
CA SER A 973 -20.27 -0.25 -6.35
C SER A 973 -19.63 -0.32 -7.74
N GLY A 974 -19.63 -1.49 -8.38
CA GLY A 974 -19.03 -1.72 -9.70
C GLY A 974 -19.55 -3.01 -10.36
N PRO A 975 -19.04 -3.36 -11.56
CA PRO A 975 -19.62 -4.43 -12.38
C PRO A 975 -19.31 -5.85 -11.88
N SER A 976 -18.44 -5.98 -10.87
CA SER A 976 -17.73 -7.22 -10.53
C SER A 976 -18.39 -8.07 -9.42
N GLN A 977 -17.96 -9.32 -9.29
CA GLN A 977 -18.55 -10.30 -8.35
C GLN A 977 -18.22 -10.01 -6.87
N ASP A 978 -17.10 -9.33 -6.63
CA ASP A 978 -16.59 -8.82 -5.34
C ASP A 978 -17.05 -7.39 -5.02
N GLN A 979 -17.76 -6.73 -5.93
CA GLN A 979 -18.22 -5.34 -5.72
C GLN A 979 -19.65 -5.28 -5.19
N CYS A 980 -20.19 -6.36 -4.64
CA CYS A 980 -21.52 -6.37 -4.04
C CYS A 980 -21.52 -5.61 -2.70
N VAL A 981 -22.44 -4.65 -2.58
CA VAL A 981 -22.66 -3.92 -1.31
C VAL A 981 -23.75 -4.59 -0.48
N THR A 982 -24.74 -5.24 -1.12
CA THR A 982 -25.74 -6.08 -0.43
C THR A 982 -26.09 -7.31 -1.26
N CYS A 983 -26.60 -8.36 -0.59
CA CYS A 983 -26.92 -9.65 -1.21
C CYS A 983 -28.43 -9.93 -1.31
N PRO A 984 -28.85 -10.83 -2.22
CA PRO A 984 -30.19 -11.41 -2.24
C PRO A 984 -30.55 -12.10 -0.93
N SER A 985 -31.85 -12.23 -0.63
CA SER A 985 -32.33 -12.93 0.55
C SER A 985 -31.78 -14.37 0.61
N SER A 986 -31.45 -14.83 1.82
CA SER A 986 -30.70 -16.08 2.17
C SER A 986 -29.18 -16.07 1.92
N TRP A 987 -28.69 -15.31 0.94
CA TRP A 987 -27.26 -15.21 0.61
C TRP A 987 -26.52 -14.34 1.63
N GLN A 988 -25.22 -14.55 1.77
CA GLN A 988 -24.32 -13.92 2.73
C GLN A 988 -23.26 -13.10 2.01
N LEU A 989 -22.88 -11.98 2.61
CA LEU A 989 -21.80 -11.12 2.14
C LEU A 989 -20.48 -11.54 2.78
N LEU A 990 -19.42 -11.67 1.98
CA LEU A 990 -18.05 -11.99 2.40
C LEU A 990 -17.07 -11.23 1.49
N ASN A 991 -16.31 -10.29 2.06
CA ASN A 991 -15.32 -9.46 1.34
C ASN A 991 -15.86 -8.87 0.02
N GLY A 992 -17.10 -8.36 0.04
CA GLY A 992 -17.78 -7.81 -1.14
C GLY A 992 -18.41 -8.82 -2.10
N GLU A 993 -18.19 -10.13 -1.92
CA GLU A 993 -18.89 -11.18 -2.68
C GLU A 993 -20.17 -11.66 -1.98
N CYS A 994 -21.22 -11.88 -2.77
CA CYS A 994 -22.43 -12.58 -2.31
C CYS A 994 -22.38 -14.09 -2.61
N ARG A 995 -22.45 -14.92 -1.55
CA ARG A 995 -22.47 -16.40 -1.62
C ARG A 995 -23.73 -17.00 -0.96
N PRO A 996 -24.19 -18.22 -1.29
CA PRO A 996 -25.35 -18.82 -0.62
C PRO A 996 -25.11 -19.07 0.89
N ASP A 997 -23.95 -19.64 1.20
CA ASP A 997 -23.48 -19.97 2.54
C ASP A 997 -21.99 -19.63 2.69
N CYS A 998 -21.48 -19.69 3.92
CA CYS A 998 -20.09 -19.38 4.24
C CYS A 998 -19.17 -20.61 4.02
N PRO A 999 -17.91 -20.41 3.58
CA PRO A 999 -16.93 -21.49 3.40
C PRO A 999 -16.41 -22.06 4.73
N GLU A 1000 -15.55 -23.09 4.68
CA GLU A 1000 -14.75 -23.50 5.85
C GLU A 1000 -13.92 -22.32 6.38
N GLU A 1001 -13.51 -22.39 7.66
CA GLU A 1001 -12.99 -21.26 8.45
C GLU A 1001 -13.93 -20.03 8.62
N TYR A 1002 -15.17 -20.03 8.11
CA TYR A 1002 -16.12 -18.91 8.26
C TYR A 1002 -17.49 -19.35 8.81
N TYR A 1003 -18.15 -18.47 9.58
CA TYR A 1003 -19.49 -18.71 10.13
C TYR A 1003 -20.51 -17.64 9.72
N LYS A 1004 -21.77 -18.08 9.58
CA LYS A 1004 -22.92 -17.28 9.20
C LYS A 1004 -23.39 -16.42 10.38
N THR A 1005 -23.48 -15.11 10.18
CA THR A 1005 -23.98 -14.14 11.15
C THR A 1005 -25.19 -13.40 10.61
N GLU A 1006 -25.78 -12.49 11.39
CA GLU A 1006 -26.81 -11.57 10.88
C GLU A 1006 -26.24 -10.46 9.97
N TYR A 1007 -24.90 -10.34 9.87
CA TYR A 1007 -24.18 -9.30 9.15
C TYR A 1007 -23.45 -9.78 7.89
N GLY A 1008 -23.34 -11.10 7.68
CA GLY A 1008 -22.55 -11.75 6.63
C GLY A 1008 -21.72 -12.92 7.17
N CYS A 1009 -20.67 -13.31 6.45
CA CYS A 1009 -19.72 -14.32 6.91
C CYS A 1009 -18.57 -13.68 7.70
N GLN A 1010 -18.36 -14.12 8.95
CA GLN A 1010 -17.20 -13.73 9.76
C GLN A 1010 -16.21 -14.89 9.87
N LYS A 1011 -14.90 -14.58 9.93
CA LYS A 1011 -13.87 -15.63 10.07
C LYS A 1011 -13.87 -16.22 11.48
N CYS A 1012 -13.72 -17.53 11.56
CA CYS A 1012 -13.62 -18.29 12.79
C CYS A 1012 -12.21 -18.18 13.38
N HIS A 1013 -12.09 -18.52 14.67
CA HIS A 1013 -10.80 -18.58 15.36
C HIS A 1013 -9.83 -19.51 14.62
N TYR A 1014 -8.58 -19.09 14.41
CA TYR A 1014 -7.60 -19.81 13.58
C TYR A 1014 -7.38 -21.30 13.92
N SER A 1015 -7.64 -21.72 15.16
CA SER A 1015 -7.50 -23.13 15.57
C SER A 1015 -8.72 -24.00 15.22
N CYS A 1016 -9.76 -23.41 14.63
CA CYS A 1016 -11.06 -24.00 14.35
C CYS A 1016 -11.30 -24.13 12.83
N ARG A 1017 -10.87 -25.26 12.25
CA ARG A 1017 -11.18 -25.58 10.84
C ARG A 1017 -12.69 -25.63 10.56
N ASN A 1018 -13.49 -26.08 11.53
CA ASN A 1018 -14.94 -26.10 11.43
C ASN A 1018 -15.60 -25.47 12.67
N CYS A 1019 -16.41 -24.44 12.43
CA CYS A 1019 -16.80 -23.47 13.46
C CYS A 1019 -17.87 -23.93 14.46
N PRO A 1020 -18.85 -24.81 14.12
CA PRO A 1020 -19.85 -25.30 15.08
C PRO A 1020 -19.25 -26.04 16.28
N GLU A 1021 -18.11 -26.71 16.11
CA GLU A 1021 -17.44 -27.44 17.19
C GLU A 1021 -16.78 -26.51 18.22
N CYS A 1022 -16.39 -25.30 17.83
CA CYS A 1022 -15.66 -24.40 18.72
C CYS A 1022 -16.53 -23.69 19.76
N LYS A 1023 -17.85 -23.54 19.53
CA LYS A 1023 -18.78 -23.20 20.62
C LYS A 1023 -18.78 -24.25 21.74
N ILE A 1024 -18.45 -25.50 21.42
CA ILE A 1024 -18.33 -26.61 22.39
C ILE A 1024 -16.93 -26.64 23.04
N GLN A 1025 -15.96 -25.85 22.54
CA GLN A 1025 -14.63 -25.69 23.14
C GLN A 1025 -14.53 -24.46 24.05
N GLU A 1026 -15.18 -23.34 23.73
CA GLU A 1026 -15.13 -22.14 24.57
C GLU A 1026 -15.73 -22.37 25.97
N ASP A 1027 -16.89 -23.02 26.05
CA ASP A 1027 -17.48 -23.42 27.35
C ASP A 1027 -16.59 -24.40 28.13
N LYS A 1028 -15.73 -25.18 27.46
CA LYS A 1028 -14.77 -26.09 28.12
C LYS A 1028 -13.52 -25.41 28.66
N ARG A 1029 -13.23 -24.16 28.29
CA ARG A 1029 -12.11 -23.38 28.86
C ARG A 1029 -12.46 -22.72 30.20
N LYS A 1030 -13.74 -22.69 30.60
CA LYS A 1030 -14.19 -22.31 31.95
C LYS A 1030 -14.06 -23.48 32.94
N ILE A 1031 -12.83 -23.92 33.20
CA ILE A 1031 -12.56 -24.97 34.18
C ILE A 1031 -12.78 -24.43 35.60
N ASN A 1032 -13.86 -24.88 36.25
CA ASN A 1032 -14.07 -24.63 37.68
C ASN A 1032 -13.24 -25.63 38.50
N VAL A 1033 -12.43 -25.12 39.43
CA VAL A 1033 -11.30 -25.85 40.04
C VAL A 1033 -11.73 -26.85 41.14
N GLU A 1034 -12.91 -26.68 41.72
CA GLU A 1034 -13.34 -27.46 42.91
C GLU A 1034 -13.91 -28.86 42.60
N ALA A 1035 -14.13 -29.23 41.33
CA ALA A 1035 -14.88 -30.44 40.96
C ALA A 1035 -14.03 -31.73 40.80
N LEU A 1036 -12.71 -31.68 41.04
CA LEU A 1036 -11.77 -32.77 40.71
C LEU A 1036 -11.24 -33.57 41.93
N LEU A 1037 -11.98 -33.56 43.04
CA LEU A 1037 -11.70 -34.35 44.24
C LEU A 1037 -12.93 -35.10 44.74
N LEU A 1038 -13.33 -36.18 44.05
CA LEU A 1038 -14.02 -37.36 44.64
C LEU A 1038 -14.21 -38.50 43.61
N SER A 1039 -14.48 -39.71 44.11
CA SER A 1039 -14.79 -40.95 43.36
C SER A 1039 -13.73 -41.49 42.38
N ALA A 1040 -12.66 -42.07 42.95
CA ALA A 1040 -12.01 -43.21 42.31
C ALA A 1040 -12.75 -44.51 42.73
N GLN A 1041 -13.04 -45.41 41.78
CA GLN A 1041 -12.91 -46.89 41.85
C GLN A 1041 -13.56 -47.58 40.61
N PRO A 1042 -13.24 -48.86 40.30
CA PRO A 1042 -13.33 -49.39 38.93
C PRO A 1042 -14.14 -50.70 38.76
N VAL A 1043 -14.10 -51.25 37.53
CA VAL A 1043 -14.44 -52.63 37.11
C VAL A 1043 -15.94 -52.98 36.99
N SER A 1044 -16.40 -53.27 35.76
CA SER A 1044 -17.00 -54.57 35.39
C SER A 1044 -17.33 -54.69 33.89
N THR A 1045 -17.46 -55.93 33.41
CA THR A 1045 -17.77 -56.30 32.02
C THR A 1045 -19.29 -56.49 31.81
N LEU A 1046 -19.78 -56.40 30.56
CA LEU A 1046 -20.23 -57.57 29.75
C LEU A 1046 -21.12 -57.20 28.54
N GLN A 1047 -20.76 -57.69 27.33
CA GLN A 1047 -21.63 -57.84 26.13
C GLN A 1047 -22.21 -56.53 25.49
N LEU A 1048 -22.71 -56.51 24.23
CA LEU A 1048 -23.10 -57.58 23.29
C LEU A 1048 -22.76 -57.19 21.82
N VAL A 1049 -22.62 -58.17 20.92
CA VAL A 1049 -22.24 -57.98 19.49
C VAL A 1049 -23.47 -57.81 18.58
N ASN A 1050 -23.42 -56.90 17.58
CA ASN A 1050 -24.36 -56.84 16.45
C ASN A 1050 -23.72 -56.11 15.23
N PRO A 1051 -24.25 -56.18 13.99
CA PRO A 1051 -23.47 -56.83 12.92
C PRO A 1051 -23.07 -55.93 11.73
N PHE A 1052 -23.18 -54.61 11.83
CA PHE A 1052 -23.03 -53.71 10.67
C PHE A 1052 -21.61 -53.66 10.04
N ASN A 1053 -20.55 -53.89 10.83
CA ASN A 1053 -19.17 -53.73 10.35
C ASN A 1053 -18.70 -54.82 9.36
N PHE A 1054 -19.50 -55.86 9.09
CA PHE A 1054 -19.19 -56.84 8.03
C PHE A 1054 -19.63 -56.36 6.64
N ILE A 1055 -20.67 -55.51 6.56
CA ILE A 1055 -21.22 -55.03 5.28
C ILE A 1055 -20.39 -53.87 4.73
N THR A 1056 -19.91 -52.97 5.60
CA THR A 1056 -19.03 -51.85 5.21
C THR A 1056 -17.69 -52.32 4.63
N GLY A 1057 -17.09 -53.38 5.19
CA GLY A 1057 -15.87 -53.98 4.64
C GLY A 1057 -16.05 -54.54 3.22
N LEU A 1058 -17.17 -55.21 2.95
CA LEU A 1058 -17.49 -55.72 1.61
C LEU A 1058 -17.73 -54.60 0.60
N ALA A 1059 -18.34 -53.48 1.00
CA ALA A 1059 -18.54 -52.32 0.14
C ALA A 1059 -17.21 -51.68 -0.30
N ILE A 1060 -16.23 -51.55 0.61
CA ILE A 1060 -14.90 -51.01 0.29
C ILE A 1060 -14.18 -51.88 -0.75
N ILE A 1061 -14.23 -53.21 -0.58
CA ILE A 1061 -13.63 -54.17 -1.54
C ILE A 1061 -14.31 -54.07 -2.90
N ALA A 1062 -15.65 -53.97 -2.95
CA ALA A 1062 -16.40 -53.81 -4.20
C ALA A 1062 -16.01 -52.51 -4.94
N CYS A 1063 -15.89 -51.37 -4.23
CA CYS A 1063 -15.45 -50.12 -4.83
C CYS A 1063 -14.04 -50.19 -5.40
N LEU A 1064 -13.08 -50.82 -4.70
CA LEU A 1064 -11.73 -51.03 -5.21
C LEU A 1064 -11.71 -51.91 -6.48
N CYS A 1065 -12.51 -52.97 -6.53
CA CYS A 1065 -12.66 -53.79 -7.74
C CYS A 1065 -13.25 -52.99 -8.92
N ILE A 1066 -14.21 -52.08 -8.68
CA ILE A 1066 -14.78 -51.21 -9.71
C ILE A 1066 -13.74 -50.22 -10.25
N ILE A 1067 -12.95 -49.59 -9.37
CA ILE A 1067 -11.86 -48.67 -9.77
C ILE A 1067 -10.83 -49.37 -10.65
N ILE A 1068 -10.39 -50.57 -10.27
CA ILE A 1068 -9.48 -51.39 -11.07
C ILE A 1068 -10.10 -51.75 -12.43
N LEU A 1069 -11.38 -52.11 -12.46
CA LEU A 1069 -12.10 -52.41 -13.71
C LEU A 1069 -12.14 -51.18 -14.65
N PHE A 1070 -12.40 -49.99 -14.13
CA PHE A 1070 -12.39 -48.75 -14.91
C PHE A 1070 -11.00 -48.41 -15.47
N ILE A 1071 -9.94 -48.60 -14.70
CA ILE A 1071 -8.55 -48.40 -15.17
C ILE A 1071 -8.24 -49.39 -16.31
N VAL A 1072 -8.61 -50.66 -16.16
CA VAL A 1072 -8.44 -51.68 -17.23
C VAL A 1072 -9.24 -51.32 -18.48
N ILE A 1073 -10.49 -50.90 -18.34
CA ILE A 1073 -11.33 -50.46 -19.47
C ILE A 1073 -10.71 -49.24 -20.18
N PHE A 1074 -10.20 -48.26 -19.44
CA PHE A 1074 -9.59 -47.05 -20.02
C PHE A 1074 -8.31 -47.39 -20.82
N LEU A 1075 -7.46 -48.27 -20.29
CA LEU A 1075 -6.26 -48.76 -20.99
C LEU A 1075 -6.60 -49.59 -22.23
N VAL A 1076 -7.67 -50.40 -22.20
CA VAL A 1076 -8.17 -51.13 -23.37
C VAL A 1076 -8.73 -50.17 -24.44
N LEU A 1077 -9.44 -49.12 -24.04
CA LEU A 1077 -9.99 -48.13 -24.97
C LEU A 1077 -8.88 -47.28 -25.63
N GLN A 1078 -7.87 -46.83 -24.87
CA GLN A 1078 -6.70 -46.18 -25.45
C GLN A 1078 -5.96 -47.10 -26.44
N ARG A 1079 -5.79 -48.38 -26.09
CA ARG A 1079 -5.11 -49.37 -26.95
C ARG A 1079 -5.88 -49.67 -28.25
N ASN A 1080 -7.22 -49.66 -28.23
CA ASN A 1080 -8.04 -49.98 -29.39
C ASN A 1080 -8.23 -48.81 -30.38
N SER A 1081 -7.93 -47.57 -30.00
CA SER A 1081 -8.09 -46.41 -30.89
C SER A 1081 -6.96 -46.26 -31.94
N VAL A 1082 -5.80 -46.88 -31.71
CA VAL A 1082 -4.54 -46.55 -32.41
C VAL A 1082 -4.27 -47.41 -33.66
N GLN A 1083 -4.97 -48.53 -33.89
CA GLN A 1083 -4.73 -49.40 -35.06
C GLN A 1083 -6.01 -49.97 -35.71
N SER A 1084 -6.57 -49.23 -36.67
CA SER A 1084 -7.53 -49.77 -37.65
C SER A 1084 -7.46 -48.99 -38.98
N GLN A 1085 -6.85 -49.59 -40.02
CA GLN A 1085 -6.73 -48.96 -41.35
C GLN A 1085 -6.64 -50.01 -42.49
N GLN A 1086 -7.76 -50.33 -43.16
CA GLN A 1086 -7.82 -51.04 -44.46
C GLN A 1086 -9.10 -50.62 -45.24
N ARG A 1087 -8.99 -50.07 -46.47
CA ARG A 1087 -9.08 -50.70 -47.82
C ARG A 1087 -10.48 -51.20 -48.26
N GLY A 1088 -11.03 -50.68 -49.38
CA GLY A 1088 -12.16 -51.33 -50.11
C GLY A 1088 -12.90 -50.51 -51.19
N TYR A 1089 -12.72 -50.85 -52.48
CA TYR A 1089 -13.40 -50.36 -53.71
C TYR A 1089 -14.76 -51.09 -53.99
N SER A 1090 -15.69 -50.80 -54.93
CA SER A 1090 -15.98 -49.70 -55.91
C SER A 1090 -17.30 -49.92 -56.70
N ARG A 1091 -17.85 -48.87 -57.37
CA ARG A 1091 -18.48 -48.82 -58.74
C ARG A 1091 -18.99 -47.38 -59.00
N VAL A 1092 -18.64 -46.59 -60.04
CA VAL A 1092 -18.73 -46.69 -61.54
C VAL A 1092 -20.12 -46.29 -62.08
N SER A 1093 -20.36 -45.37 -63.04
CA SER A 1093 -19.61 -44.27 -63.74
C SER A 1093 -20.68 -43.30 -64.41
N ILE A 1094 -20.63 -42.57 -65.55
CA ILE A 1094 -19.74 -42.47 -66.75
C ILE A 1094 -20.05 -41.23 -67.68
N LYS A 1095 -19.03 -40.46 -68.17
CA LYS A 1095 -18.88 -39.68 -69.46
C LYS A 1095 -19.96 -38.62 -69.90
N LYS A 1096 -19.78 -37.57 -70.73
CA LYS A 1096 -18.74 -36.88 -71.61
C LYS A 1096 -19.38 -35.53 -72.16
N PRO A 1097 -18.84 -34.72 -73.13
CA PRO A 1097 -17.52 -34.04 -73.31
C PRO A 1097 -17.59 -32.55 -73.84
N LYS A 1098 -16.43 -31.98 -74.25
CA LYS A 1098 -16.13 -30.71 -75.02
C LYS A 1098 -15.93 -29.41 -74.21
N VAL A 1099 -14.94 -28.50 -74.42
CA VAL A 1099 -14.01 -28.09 -75.54
C VAL A 1099 -14.61 -27.03 -76.49
N THR A 1100 -14.08 -25.81 -76.71
CA THR A 1100 -12.92 -25.00 -76.18
C THR A 1100 -13.22 -23.49 -76.43
N CYS A 1101 -12.51 -22.48 -75.87
CA CYS A 1101 -11.22 -21.87 -76.32
C CYS A 1101 -10.87 -20.63 -75.43
N ASN A 1102 -9.74 -19.88 -75.51
CA ASN A 1102 -8.31 -20.11 -75.81
C ASN A 1102 -7.65 -18.87 -76.50
N TYR A 1103 -6.81 -18.06 -75.81
CA TYR A 1103 -5.69 -17.28 -76.41
C TYR A 1103 -4.66 -16.81 -75.35
N ASN A 1104 -3.37 -16.76 -75.73
CA ASN A 1104 -2.22 -16.29 -74.91
C ASN A 1104 -1.81 -14.84 -75.33
N VAL A 1105 -0.74 -14.17 -74.82
CA VAL A 1105 0.69 -14.38 -75.20
C VAL A 1105 1.64 -13.35 -74.49
N VAL A 1106 2.77 -13.83 -73.92
CA VAL A 1106 4.08 -13.15 -73.66
C VAL A 1106 4.22 -12.05 -72.57
N SER A 1107 5.48 -11.67 -72.30
CA SER A 1107 6.08 -11.12 -71.07
C SER A 1107 7.43 -10.39 -71.36
N VAL A 1108 8.20 -10.05 -70.29
CA VAL A 1108 9.66 -9.75 -70.19
C VAL A 1108 10.15 -8.27 -70.32
N SER A 1109 11.13 -7.95 -69.45
CA SER A 1109 12.28 -7.01 -69.55
C SER A 1109 12.15 -5.47 -69.34
N ASP A 1110 12.83 -5.02 -68.26
CA ASP A 1110 13.93 -4.03 -68.17
C ASP A 1110 13.73 -2.52 -68.51
N GLY A 1111 14.49 -1.64 -67.80
CA GLY A 1111 14.68 -0.23 -68.18
C GLY A 1111 14.94 0.78 -67.04
N ASP A 1112 16.22 1.00 -66.70
CA ASP A 1112 16.76 1.91 -65.66
C ASP A 1112 16.38 3.41 -65.72
N SER A 1113 16.75 4.13 -64.64
CA SER A 1113 17.23 5.55 -64.61
C SER A 1113 16.20 6.70 -64.81
N SER A 1114 16.40 7.95 -64.34
CA SER A 1114 17.23 8.55 -63.27
C SER A 1114 16.90 10.05 -63.15
N ASP A 1115 17.10 10.67 -61.97
CA ASP A 1115 17.43 12.12 -61.77
C ASP A 1115 16.39 13.19 -62.24
N SER A 1116 16.37 14.47 -61.82
CA SER A 1116 17.01 15.25 -60.73
C SER A 1116 16.35 16.65 -60.62
N ASP A 1117 16.43 17.31 -59.44
CA ASP A 1117 16.56 18.79 -59.25
C ASP A 1117 15.49 19.79 -59.78
N SER A 1118 15.39 21.07 -59.35
CA SER A 1118 15.80 21.79 -58.11
C SER A 1118 15.23 23.25 -58.09
N SER A 1119 15.15 23.92 -56.92
CA SER A 1119 14.97 25.41 -56.71
C SER A 1119 13.67 26.06 -57.28
N GLU A 1120 13.17 27.27 -56.98
CA GLU A 1120 13.30 28.39 -55.99
C GLU A 1120 11.89 29.11 -55.97
N GLY A 1121 11.49 30.03 -55.08
CA GLY A 1121 12.29 30.75 -54.09
C GLY A 1121 11.61 31.84 -53.22
N HIS A 1122 12.47 32.68 -52.65
CA HIS A 1122 12.28 33.83 -51.72
C HIS A 1122 11.12 34.85 -51.91
N LYS A 1123 10.47 35.23 -50.77
CA LYS A 1123 10.56 36.55 -50.03
C LYS A 1123 9.28 37.37 -49.68
N LEU A 1124 9.37 37.97 -48.46
CA LEU A 1124 8.73 39.20 -47.92
C LEU A 1124 7.40 39.11 -47.12
N ILE A 1125 7.15 40.16 -46.31
CA ILE A 1125 6.39 40.14 -45.03
C ILE A 1125 5.45 41.40 -44.90
N PRO A 1126 4.76 41.71 -43.76
CA PRO A 1126 3.29 41.70 -43.63
C PRO A 1126 2.64 43.12 -43.53
N PRO A 1127 1.33 43.27 -43.17
CA PRO A 1127 1.00 43.39 -41.74
C PRO A 1127 -0.34 42.76 -41.27
N LYS A 1128 -0.60 42.92 -39.96
CA LYS A 1128 -1.74 42.51 -39.08
C LYS A 1128 -3.15 42.81 -39.66
N SER A 1129 -4.28 42.24 -39.17
CA SER A 1129 -4.61 41.80 -37.79
C SER A 1129 -5.82 40.84 -37.66
N ASP A 1130 -5.91 40.21 -36.48
CA ASP A 1130 -7.14 39.81 -35.74
C ASP A 1130 -7.97 38.53 -36.08
N ARG A 1131 -8.32 37.85 -34.98
CA ARG A 1131 -9.49 36.98 -34.68
C ARG A 1131 -9.68 35.58 -35.35
N MET A 1132 -9.43 34.57 -34.51
CA MET A 1132 -10.44 33.65 -33.92
C MET A 1132 -11.12 32.56 -34.80
N SER A 1133 -10.93 31.31 -34.37
CA SER A 1133 -11.74 30.07 -34.57
C SER A 1133 -12.45 29.81 -35.90
N ASP A 1134 -12.13 28.68 -36.58
CA ASP A 1134 -12.92 27.43 -36.39
C ASP A 1134 -12.31 26.16 -37.07
N ARG A 1135 -12.71 24.98 -36.55
CA ARG A 1135 -12.96 23.67 -37.22
C ARG A 1135 -11.87 22.77 -37.86
N ILE A 1136 -11.74 21.59 -37.25
CA ILE A 1136 -12.07 20.21 -37.75
C ILE A 1136 -11.27 19.58 -38.92
N ALA A 1137 -11.08 18.25 -38.77
CA ALA A 1137 -10.62 17.21 -39.71
C ALA A 1137 -9.10 17.07 -39.90
N CYS A 1138 -8.50 15.88 -39.81
CA CYS A 1138 -9.03 14.54 -39.47
C CYS A 1138 -8.42 14.02 -38.16
#